data_AF-A0AAD0NXW2-F1
#
_entry.id   AF-A0AAD0NXW2-F1
#
_cell.length_a   1.000
_cell.length_b   1.000
_cell.length_c   1.000
_cell.angle_alpha   90.00
_cell.angle_beta   90.00
_cell.angle_gamma   90.00
#
_symmetry.space_group_name_H-M   'P 1'
#
loop_
_entity.id
_entity.type
_entity.pdbx_description
1 polymer ?
#
loop_
_entity_poly.entity_id
_entity_poly.type
_entity_poly.pdbx_seq_one_letter_code
_entity_poly.pdbx_strand_id
1 'polypeptide(L)'
;MNRPSRSTVNGWDVLSLDDAANKLDTAVSLLLRQTQKMVDAPMIAGDSQAWVGASQRGCESRTQSDRTEINKIGTELSAAANVLRNTSTAISANRNVALTRSLALEMDRFEVHDDWSVTDTRDYSSELNGVEAGSAAESSILSQRADRATEATNAMLSLQGLADQMGEDDRNGARALAMAFAGADAHAPVTSAYSPQTAKADWLAIMQGTATDEQRERFARATQLTPEQRGALARGDYAVIAKEQLDYLKAFYEASEGGVVGLPRGLDAQATFGDRFGSAESDVLKRQFADGLYLLGNPRVRTEQRLEPGFLAGPLQTLGLTPPQRFVTGGVNELPASVKDLLTKSAVSERDVSRSMTLTGHYADIEKYHELQKLMDILDHRSIEPGQSNQLGSDIDRALISRASEIAGGGNGKDAYSIGDDEIAHGDVEKLLRRMVDNAGGDHIAVHDALMGRHGSAAPLGSMPEVFDLNGRASSYDASDAMRNLLTFDWSDQVDANGVGVGSNGVNKLFNWMPDAAIPHDGSLEAIAESERAGHVASELARIFAENRTELVDIGDDKLAIGELNPELTQTLAKAIAPYTPELAGADPDIFGTLGTSSLDSAYELKSVFQVLDSDPVAGRIFNSMAAIQVDHIQELFGADPTRASLGTLAGRIEGAMTGGMQAQIDNDTEDSRSHAVKAYTEHGAMYDSGKALVSAVPGLGPIVKAILDVSAPEAKLEFVGLPPGQGTGNAELSALDNQVFKTTSTEAQYVQMLEGHLRAHPDLVDDPSFRRMFTGQDEAFFEGVRATGRFPADVNLAKVPEFMLNLPGAEIDNYSTLYDPQFDRARTATEHREGW
;
A
#
# COMPACT_ATOMS: atom_id res chain seq x y z
N MET A 1 17.48 33.46 37.81
CA MET A 1 18.45 32.51 37.22
C MET A 1 19.83 33.11 37.34
N ASN A 2 20.84 32.28 37.59
CA ASN A 2 21.91 32.60 38.54
C ASN A 2 23.20 33.08 37.88
N ARG A 3 23.86 34.05 38.53
CA ARG A 3 25.23 34.51 38.28
C ARG A 3 26.20 33.33 38.13
N PRO A 4 27.12 33.33 37.14
CA PRO A 4 28.12 32.26 37.01
C PRO A 4 29.04 32.27 38.24
N SER A 5 29.32 31.08 38.79
CA SER A 5 30.23 30.94 39.93
C SER A 5 31.68 31.20 39.53
N ARG A 6 32.54 31.49 40.51
CA ARG A 6 33.98 31.66 40.30
C ARG A 6 34.63 30.44 39.65
N SER A 7 34.28 29.24 40.12
CA SER A 7 34.73 27.96 39.56
C SER A 7 34.33 27.80 38.09
N THR A 8 33.10 28.17 37.74
CA THR A 8 32.59 28.15 36.36
C THR A 8 33.41 29.09 35.47
N VAL A 9 33.57 30.36 35.89
CA VAL A 9 34.34 31.36 35.13
C VAL A 9 35.80 30.96 34.98
N ASN A 10 36.41 30.36 36.01
CA ASN A 10 37.78 29.90 35.94
C ASN A 10 37.95 28.74 34.93
N GLY A 11 36.94 27.86 34.81
CA GLY A 11 36.94 26.73 33.88
C GLY A 11 36.62 27.06 32.42
N TRP A 12 36.20 28.29 32.09
CA TRP A 12 35.89 28.67 30.71
C TRP A 12 37.13 28.70 29.80
N ASP A 13 37.08 27.90 28.72
CA ASP A 13 38.02 27.96 27.61
C ASP A 13 37.50 28.90 26.51
N VAL A 14 37.72 30.19 26.71
CA VAL A 14 37.20 31.24 25.80
C VAL A 14 37.89 31.20 24.43
N LEU A 15 39.10 30.64 24.35
CA LEU A 15 39.84 30.49 23.08
C LEU A 15 39.21 29.45 22.15
N SER A 16 38.44 28.51 22.68
CA SER A 16 37.68 27.54 21.88
C SER A 16 36.64 28.21 20.97
N LEU A 17 36.09 29.36 21.38
CA LEU A 17 35.15 30.13 20.58
C LEU A 17 35.83 30.74 19.34
N ASP A 18 37.06 31.22 19.49
CA ASP A 18 37.85 31.76 18.38
C ASP A 18 38.30 30.66 17.41
N ASP A 19 38.65 29.47 17.91
CA ASP A 19 38.94 28.29 17.07
C ASP A 19 37.70 27.87 16.24
N ALA A 20 36.53 27.83 16.87
CA ALA A 20 35.27 27.57 16.18
C ALA A 20 34.97 28.63 15.11
N ALA A 21 35.17 29.91 15.40
CA ALA A 21 35.01 31.00 14.43
C ALA A 21 35.94 30.83 13.21
N ASN A 22 37.20 30.45 13.42
CA ASN A 22 38.16 30.25 12.34
C ASN A 22 37.81 29.04 11.46
N LYS A 23 37.23 27.98 12.05
CA LYS A 23 36.70 26.83 11.30
C LYS A 23 35.53 27.22 10.40
N LEU A 24 34.62 28.07 10.89
CA LEU A 24 33.51 28.61 10.10
C LEU A 24 34.01 29.44 8.91
N ASP A 25 34.96 30.35 9.12
CA ASP A 25 35.53 31.15 8.02
C ASP A 25 36.24 30.28 6.96
N THR A 26 36.89 29.20 7.41
CA THR A 26 37.50 28.22 6.50
C THR A 26 36.43 27.51 5.66
N ALA A 27 35.31 27.11 6.27
CA ALA A 27 34.19 26.50 5.57
C ALA A 27 33.54 27.46 4.55
N VAL A 28 33.32 28.73 4.93
CA VAL A 28 32.82 29.77 4.01
C VAL A 28 33.77 29.95 2.82
N SER A 29 35.07 29.99 3.07
CA SER A 29 36.08 30.12 2.02
C SER A 29 36.13 28.92 1.07
N LEU A 30 35.79 27.71 1.56
CA LEU A 30 35.66 26.52 0.72
C LEU A 30 34.36 26.56 -0.09
N LEU A 31 33.25 26.94 0.53
CA LEU A 31 31.94 27.08 -0.10
C LEU A 31 32.00 28.05 -1.29
N LEU A 32 32.53 29.25 -1.08
CA LEU A 32 32.67 30.27 -2.13
C LEU A 32 33.54 29.80 -3.29
N ARG A 33 34.59 29.02 -3.02
CA ARG A 33 35.43 28.43 -4.07
C ARG A 33 34.68 27.35 -4.86
N GLN A 34 33.85 26.56 -4.20
CA GLN A 34 33.09 25.49 -4.87
C GLN A 34 31.95 26.06 -5.72
N THR A 35 31.21 27.06 -5.22
CA THR A 35 30.16 27.72 -6.00
C THR A 35 30.73 28.49 -7.20
N GLN A 36 31.93 29.05 -7.07
CA GLN A 36 32.65 29.63 -8.22
C GLN A 36 32.95 28.56 -9.28
N LYS A 37 33.53 27.41 -8.89
CA LYS A 37 33.79 26.30 -9.83
C LYS A 37 32.53 25.81 -10.54
N MET A 38 31.40 25.77 -9.83
CA MET A 38 30.11 25.36 -10.39
C MET A 38 29.63 26.30 -11.50
N VAL A 39 29.81 27.62 -11.33
CA VAL A 39 29.48 28.62 -12.36
C VAL A 39 30.47 28.60 -13.51
N ASP A 40 31.75 28.34 -13.22
CA ASP A 40 32.79 28.30 -14.25
C ASP A 40 32.67 27.09 -15.17
N ALA A 41 32.17 25.95 -14.67
CA ALA A 41 32.10 24.69 -15.43
C ALA A 41 31.31 24.79 -16.76
N PRO A 42 30.06 25.28 -16.81
CA PRO A 42 29.33 25.44 -18.08
C PRO A 42 29.97 26.50 -18.99
N MET A 43 30.59 27.54 -18.42
CA MET A 43 31.30 28.57 -19.21
C MET A 43 32.54 28.00 -19.91
N ILE A 44 33.35 27.21 -19.19
CA ILE A 44 34.54 26.54 -19.74
C ILE A 44 34.14 25.54 -20.84
N ALA A 45 33.03 24.81 -20.66
CA ALA A 45 32.49 23.90 -21.67
C ALA A 45 31.99 24.65 -22.92
N GLY A 46 31.43 25.86 -22.74
CA GLY A 46 31.04 26.76 -23.82
C GLY A 46 32.23 27.33 -24.60
N ASP A 47 33.22 27.85 -23.88
CA ASP A 47 34.45 28.44 -24.45
C ASP A 47 35.25 27.42 -25.26
N SER A 48 35.27 26.16 -24.82
CA SER A 48 35.89 25.04 -25.53
C SER A 48 35.05 24.48 -26.68
N GLN A 49 33.85 25.02 -26.93
CA GLN A 49 32.87 24.52 -27.89
C GLN A 49 32.43 23.05 -27.65
N ALA A 50 32.71 22.49 -26.47
CA ALA A 50 32.33 21.14 -26.10
C ALA A 50 30.83 21.02 -25.79
N TRP A 51 30.22 22.10 -25.31
CA TRP A 51 28.79 22.18 -25.05
C TRP A 51 28.27 23.61 -25.29
N VAL A 52 27.47 23.80 -26.33
CA VAL A 52 26.92 25.12 -26.73
C VAL A 52 25.43 25.06 -27.05
N GLY A 53 24.71 26.16 -26.78
CA GLY A 53 23.30 26.31 -27.17
C GLY A 53 22.37 26.73 -26.03
N ALA A 54 21.06 26.53 -26.21
CA ALA A 54 20.06 26.96 -25.22
C ALA A 54 20.17 26.22 -23.88
N SER A 55 20.56 24.94 -23.90
CA SER A 55 20.77 24.13 -22.68
C SER A 55 21.98 24.61 -21.87
N GLN A 56 23.08 24.97 -22.53
CA GLN A 56 24.24 25.60 -21.88
C GLN A 56 23.84 26.92 -21.21
N ARG A 57 23.18 27.83 -21.92
CA ARG A 57 22.72 29.12 -21.36
C ARG A 57 21.72 28.95 -20.20
N GLY A 58 20.86 27.94 -20.28
CA GLY A 58 19.97 27.56 -19.18
C GLY A 58 20.75 27.09 -17.95
N CYS A 59 21.80 26.29 -18.15
CA CYS A 59 22.68 25.84 -17.07
C CYS A 59 23.50 27.00 -16.46
N GLU A 60 24.02 27.92 -17.28
CA GLU A 60 24.70 29.14 -16.80
C GLU A 60 23.77 30.00 -15.93
N SER A 61 22.54 30.25 -16.41
CA SER A 61 21.53 30.99 -15.65
C SER A 61 21.19 30.30 -14.32
N ARG A 62 21.01 28.97 -14.35
CA ARG A 62 20.69 28.19 -13.15
C ARG A 62 21.84 28.19 -12.14
N THR A 63 23.07 27.94 -12.58
CA THR A 63 24.25 27.93 -11.69
C THR A 63 24.53 29.31 -11.10
N GLN A 64 24.27 30.40 -11.82
CA GLN A 64 24.34 31.77 -11.28
C GLN A 64 23.27 32.02 -10.21
N SER A 65 22.04 31.55 -10.44
CA SER A 65 20.95 31.60 -9.46
C SER A 65 21.33 30.81 -8.20
N ASP A 66 21.77 29.56 -8.35
CA ASP A 66 22.15 28.69 -7.24
C ASP A 66 23.35 29.25 -6.45
N ARG A 67 24.35 29.81 -7.14
CA ARG A 67 25.46 30.52 -6.48
C ARG A 67 24.96 31.68 -5.62
N THR A 68 24.00 32.45 -6.12
CA THR A 68 23.47 33.62 -5.40
C THR A 68 22.79 33.19 -4.11
N GLU A 69 22.00 32.12 -4.15
CA GLU A 69 21.33 31.56 -2.97
C GLU A 69 22.33 30.92 -1.99
N ILE A 70 23.25 30.06 -2.46
CA ILE A 70 24.24 29.40 -1.60
C ILE A 70 25.18 30.42 -0.93
N ASN A 71 25.50 31.54 -1.58
CA ASN A 71 26.34 32.58 -0.99
C ASN A 71 25.65 33.33 0.16
N LYS A 72 24.31 33.29 0.28
CA LYS A 72 23.60 33.79 1.46
C LYS A 72 23.94 32.97 2.70
N ILE A 73 24.02 31.64 2.58
CA ILE A 73 24.50 30.74 3.65
C ILE A 73 25.92 31.13 4.09
N GLY A 74 26.80 31.44 3.11
CA GLY A 74 28.15 31.92 3.41
C GLY A 74 28.16 33.21 4.25
N THR A 75 27.19 34.10 4.03
CA THR A 75 27.05 35.36 4.77
C THR A 75 26.62 35.10 6.22
N GLU A 76 25.66 34.20 6.42
CA GLU A 76 25.17 33.84 7.76
C GLU A 76 26.21 33.09 8.60
N LEU A 77 26.99 32.19 7.98
CA LEU A 77 28.10 31.52 8.66
C LEU A 77 29.22 32.50 9.06
N SER A 78 29.48 33.52 8.24
CA SER A 78 30.38 34.62 8.63
C SER A 78 29.80 35.47 9.76
N ALA A 79 28.47 35.68 9.81
CA ALA A 79 27.82 36.34 10.94
C ALA A 79 27.97 35.53 12.24
N ALA A 80 27.78 34.20 12.18
CA ALA A 80 28.01 33.30 13.31
C ALA A 80 29.47 33.35 13.81
N ALA A 81 30.46 33.34 12.90
CA ALA A 81 31.87 33.50 13.23
C ALA A 81 32.16 34.83 13.96
N ASN A 82 31.52 35.92 13.52
CA ASN A 82 31.66 37.23 14.18
C ASN A 82 31.01 37.26 15.57
N VAL A 83 29.85 36.61 15.76
CA VAL A 83 29.23 36.48 17.08
C VAL A 83 30.16 35.78 18.05
N LEU A 84 30.75 34.64 17.65
CA LEU A 84 31.69 33.89 18.48
C LEU A 84 32.90 34.73 18.93
N ARG A 85 33.49 35.51 18.01
CA ARG A 85 34.62 36.42 18.32
C ARG A 85 34.21 37.55 19.27
N ASN A 86 33.05 38.14 19.05
CA ASN A 86 32.54 39.22 19.88
C ASN A 86 32.26 38.73 21.30
N THR A 87 31.65 37.54 21.44
CA THR A 87 31.42 36.89 22.73
C THR A 87 32.73 36.51 23.42
N SER A 88 33.69 35.93 22.68
CA SER A 88 35.04 35.63 23.18
C SER A 88 35.69 36.89 23.77
N THR A 89 35.66 37.99 23.03
CA THR A 89 36.27 39.27 23.42
C THR A 89 35.60 39.86 24.66
N ALA A 90 34.26 39.89 24.69
CA ALA A 90 33.49 40.46 25.80
C ALA A 90 33.73 39.70 27.11
N ILE A 91 33.67 38.36 27.06
CA ILE A 91 33.88 37.50 28.23
C ILE A 91 35.33 37.55 28.71
N SER A 92 36.30 37.46 27.79
CA SER A 92 37.73 37.42 28.13
C SER A 92 38.19 38.64 28.92
N ALA A 93 37.73 39.83 28.55
CA ALA A 93 38.08 41.07 29.24
C ALA A 93 37.59 41.07 30.70
N ASN A 94 36.31 40.78 30.91
CA ASN A 94 35.70 40.77 32.24
C ASN A 94 36.26 39.63 33.11
N ARG A 95 36.51 38.46 32.51
CA ARG A 95 37.14 37.30 33.17
C ARG A 95 38.53 37.64 33.69
N ASN A 96 39.38 38.25 32.87
CA ASN A 96 40.74 38.61 33.28
C ASN A 96 40.74 39.63 34.42
N VAL A 97 39.85 40.63 34.37
CA VAL A 97 39.71 41.63 35.46
C VAL A 97 39.24 40.96 36.74
N ALA A 98 38.21 40.11 36.68
CA ALA A 98 37.68 39.41 37.84
C ALA A 98 38.74 38.51 38.50
N LEU A 99 39.43 37.67 37.71
CA LEU A 99 40.46 36.75 38.24
C LEU A 99 41.67 37.49 38.81
N THR A 100 42.12 38.58 38.16
CA THR A 100 43.24 39.39 38.67
C THR A 100 42.87 40.09 39.98
N ARG A 101 41.65 40.63 40.08
CA ARG A 101 41.14 41.24 41.32
C ARG A 101 40.98 40.23 42.44
N SER A 102 40.44 39.05 42.15
CA SER A 102 40.35 37.96 43.13
C SER A 102 41.73 37.58 43.68
N LEU A 103 42.72 37.41 42.80
CA LEU A 103 44.10 37.11 43.22
C LEU A 103 44.70 38.24 44.08
N ALA A 104 44.48 39.51 43.71
CA ALA A 104 44.97 40.65 44.48
C ALA A 104 44.34 40.71 45.90
N LEU A 105 43.04 40.42 46.02
CA LEU A 105 42.34 40.33 47.30
C LEU A 105 42.88 39.17 48.15
N GLU A 106 43.11 38.02 47.54
CA GLU A 106 43.70 36.85 48.21
C GLU A 106 45.11 37.11 48.72
N MET A 107 45.91 37.88 47.98
CA MET A 107 47.23 38.33 48.41
C MET A 107 47.16 39.32 49.58
N ASP A 108 46.05 40.04 49.74
CA ASP A 108 45.82 41.01 50.83
C ASP A 108 44.98 40.44 51.99
N ARG A 109 45.03 39.12 52.23
CA ARG A 109 44.32 38.45 53.33
C ARG A 109 42.80 38.62 53.31
N PHE A 110 42.21 38.69 52.12
CA PHE A 110 40.79 38.39 51.92
C PHE A 110 40.63 37.00 51.34
N GLU A 111 39.48 36.37 51.55
CA GLU A 111 39.06 35.15 50.89
C GLU A 111 37.91 35.47 49.95
N VAL A 112 37.99 35.00 48.70
CA VAL A 112 36.95 35.18 47.69
C VAL A 112 36.24 33.83 47.46
N HIS A 113 34.97 33.75 47.86
CA HIS A 113 34.17 32.53 47.76
C HIS A 113 33.65 32.28 46.34
N ASP A 114 33.08 31.10 46.11
CA ASP A 114 32.60 30.68 44.78
C ASP A 114 31.40 31.50 44.27
N ASP A 115 30.64 32.11 45.18
CA ASP A 115 29.55 33.04 44.90
C ASP A 115 29.99 34.51 44.75
N TRP A 116 31.30 34.73 44.70
CA TRP A 116 31.98 36.03 44.66
C TRP A 116 31.84 36.90 45.91
N SER A 117 31.38 36.34 47.04
CA SER A 117 31.47 37.03 48.33
C SER A 117 32.94 37.14 48.79
N VAL A 118 33.27 38.23 49.48
CA VAL A 118 34.63 38.52 49.93
C VAL A 118 34.62 38.65 51.45
N THR A 119 35.46 37.88 52.13
CA THR A 119 35.57 37.88 53.59
C THR A 119 36.99 38.23 54.02
N ASP A 120 37.13 39.15 54.98
CA ASP A 120 38.44 39.47 55.57
C ASP A 120 38.90 38.34 56.48
N THR A 121 40.08 37.79 56.24
CA THR A 121 40.67 36.71 57.04
C THR A 121 41.69 37.22 58.06
N ARG A 122 41.80 38.54 58.24
CA ARG A 122 42.70 39.15 59.23
C ARG A 122 42.25 38.85 60.66
N ASP A 123 43.16 38.33 61.49
CA ASP A 123 42.87 37.99 62.89
C ASP A 123 42.97 39.21 63.81
N TYR A 124 41.89 40.01 63.82
CA TYR A 124 41.77 41.16 64.72
C TYR A 124 41.76 40.76 66.21
N SER A 125 41.38 39.53 66.53
CA SER A 125 41.34 39.07 67.93
C SER A 125 42.74 38.92 68.51
N SER A 126 43.69 38.43 67.71
CA SER A 126 45.09 38.40 68.07
C SER A 126 45.72 39.81 68.11
N GLU A 127 45.29 40.73 67.24
CA GLU A 127 45.84 42.10 67.20
C GLU A 127 45.35 42.97 68.37
N LEU A 128 44.15 42.74 68.87
CA LEU A 128 43.58 43.43 70.04
C LEU A 128 44.10 42.86 71.38
N ASN A 129 44.74 41.69 71.37
CA ASN A 129 45.24 41.05 72.58
C ASN A 129 46.39 41.84 73.21
N GLY A 130 46.20 42.34 74.44
CA GLY A 130 47.18 43.15 75.15
C GLY A 130 47.16 44.65 74.83
N VAL A 131 46.22 45.11 74.01
CA VAL A 131 46.00 46.54 73.72
C VAL A 131 45.12 47.18 74.81
N GLU A 132 45.51 48.34 75.33
CA GLU A 132 44.75 49.06 76.35
C GLU A 132 43.43 49.61 75.78
N ALA A 133 42.33 49.37 76.49
CA ALA A 133 41.00 49.85 76.11
C ALA A 133 40.92 51.39 76.12
N GLY A 134 40.39 51.98 75.05
CA GLY A 134 40.33 53.42 74.81
C GLY A 134 41.61 54.03 74.24
N SER A 135 42.64 53.23 73.96
CA SER A 135 43.90 53.73 73.41
C SER A 135 43.79 54.12 71.93
N ALA A 136 44.73 54.96 71.47
CA ALA A 136 44.86 55.27 70.05
C ALA A 136 45.18 54.03 69.19
N ALA A 137 45.84 53.02 69.78
CA ALA A 137 46.14 51.75 69.11
C ALA A 137 44.87 50.91 68.89
N GLU A 138 44.00 50.78 69.90
CA GLU A 138 42.71 50.09 69.76
C GLU A 138 41.82 50.78 68.72
N SER A 139 41.72 52.10 68.78
CA SER A 139 40.95 52.90 67.82
C SER A 139 41.44 52.73 66.37
N SER A 140 42.76 52.64 66.17
CA SER A 140 43.37 52.39 64.86
C SER A 140 43.02 51.00 64.31
N ILE A 141 43.10 49.95 65.14
CA ILE A 141 42.77 48.57 64.74
C ILE A 141 41.28 48.45 64.38
N LEU A 142 40.40 49.04 65.20
CA LEU A 142 38.95 49.04 64.93
C LEU A 142 38.58 49.86 63.69
N SER A 143 39.26 50.99 63.44
CA SER A 143 39.11 51.77 62.21
C SER A 143 39.52 50.94 60.99
N GLN A 144 40.70 50.30 61.03
CA GLN A 144 41.16 49.43 59.94
C GLN A 144 40.21 48.26 59.68
N ARG A 145 39.60 47.68 60.73
CA ARG A 145 38.58 46.64 60.59
C ARG A 145 37.34 47.16 59.86
N ALA A 146 36.89 48.37 60.18
CA ALA A 146 35.74 49.01 59.50
C ALA A 146 36.06 49.36 58.04
N ASP A 147 37.27 49.88 57.78
CA ASP A 147 37.75 50.22 56.44
C ASP A 147 37.83 48.96 55.56
N ARG A 148 38.41 47.87 56.09
CA ARG A 148 38.50 46.58 55.38
C ARG A 148 37.15 45.89 55.19
N ALA A 149 36.22 46.04 56.11
CA ALA A 149 34.84 45.57 55.90
C ALA A 149 34.16 46.32 54.73
N THR A 150 34.43 47.62 54.61
CA THR A 150 33.95 48.45 53.49
C THR A 150 34.62 48.04 52.17
N GLU A 151 35.92 47.77 52.20
CA GLU A 151 36.69 47.25 51.07
C GLU A 151 36.15 45.90 50.59
N ALA A 152 35.93 44.94 51.49
CA ALA A 152 35.34 43.64 51.17
C ALA A 152 33.96 43.79 50.51
N THR A 153 33.12 44.70 51.02
CA THR A 153 31.79 44.97 50.45
C THR A 153 31.89 45.54 49.03
N ASN A 154 32.78 46.52 48.82
CA ASN A 154 33.00 47.12 47.50
C ASN A 154 33.60 46.12 46.49
N ALA A 155 34.54 45.29 46.96
CA ALA A 155 35.15 44.23 46.16
C ALA A 155 34.12 43.17 45.75
N MET A 156 33.27 42.73 46.69
CA MET A 156 32.15 41.83 46.43
C MET A 156 31.23 42.39 45.34
N LEU A 157 30.72 43.62 45.52
CA LEU A 157 29.83 44.26 44.54
C LEU A 157 30.49 44.36 43.16
N SER A 158 31.78 44.69 43.11
CA SER A 158 32.51 44.77 41.86
C SER A 158 32.69 43.41 41.18
N LEU A 159 33.08 42.37 41.91
CA LEU A 159 33.27 41.02 41.36
C LEU A 159 31.94 40.43 40.89
N GLN A 160 30.89 40.62 41.68
CA GLN A 160 29.54 40.21 41.35
C GLN A 160 29.00 40.92 40.09
N GLY A 161 29.26 42.22 39.94
CA GLY A 161 28.90 42.97 38.73
C GLY A 161 29.63 42.46 37.48
N LEU A 162 30.92 42.11 37.60
CA LEU A 162 31.68 41.51 36.49
C LEU A 162 31.13 40.12 36.12
N ALA A 163 30.79 39.30 37.11
CA ALA A 163 30.20 37.98 36.92
C ALA A 163 28.81 38.06 36.26
N ASP A 164 27.98 39.01 36.69
CA ASP A 164 26.67 39.25 36.09
C ASP A 164 26.79 39.69 34.62
N GLN A 165 27.74 40.61 34.33
CA GLN A 165 28.00 41.05 32.96
C GLN A 165 28.48 39.91 32.06
N MET A 166 29.43 39.09 32.53
CA MET A 166 29.88 37.90 31.80
C MET A 166 28.74 36.92 31.50
N GLY A 167 27.86 36.68 32.47
CA GLY A 167 26.71 35.81 32.29
C GLY A 167 25.64 36.38 31.34
N GLU A 168 25.58 37.71 31.18
CA GLU A 168 24.74 38.37 30.19
C GLU A 168 25.37 38.32 28.79
N ASP A 169 26.69 38.54 28.68
CA ASP A 169 27.44 38.48 27.43
C ASP A 169 27.41 37.07 26.82
N ASP A 170 27.54 36.02 27.63
CA ASP A 170 27.40 34.62 27.23
C ASP A 170 26.00 34.32 26.66
N ARG A 171 24.95 34.72 27.39
CA ARG A 171 23.55 34.52 26.94
C ARG A 171 23.23 35.28 25.67
N ASN A 172 23.72 36.52 25.54
CA ASN A 172 23.51 37.31 24.32
C ASN A 172 24.29 36.72 23.15
N GLY A 173 25.50 36.21 23.38
CA GLY A 173 26.25 35.42 22.42
C GLY A 173 25.48 34.20 21.94
N ALA A 174 24.97 33.38 22.86
CA ALA A 174 24.20 32.18 22.54
C ALA A 174 22.92 32.49 21.72
N ARG A 175 22.19 33.55 22.09
CA ARG A 175 20.99 33.99 21.34
C ARG A 175 21.33 34.48 19.94
N ALA A 176 22.36 35.32 19.80
CA ALA A 176 22.79 35.84 18.50
C ALA A 176 23.32 34.71 17.60
N LEU A 177 23.99 33.72 18.19
CA LEU A 177 24.49 32.54 17.47
C LEU A 177 23.33 31.66 16.98
N ALA A 178 22.31 31.45 17.81
CA ALA A 178 21.10 30.73 17.41
C ALA A 178 20.35 31.44 16.27
N MET A 179 20.28 32.78 16.28
CA MET A 179 19.68 33.56 15.20
C MET A 179 20.47 33.42 13.88
N ALA A 180 21.80 33.46 13.94
CA ALA A 180 22.65 33.30 12.75
C ALA A 180 22.50 31.89 12.13
N PHE A 181 22.40 30.84 12.94
CA PHE A 181 22.14 29.49 12.43
C PHE A 181 20.73 29.32 11.88
N ALA A 182 19.72 29.91 12.51
CA ALA A 182 18.35 29.91 11.98
C ALA A 182 18.25 30.62 10.62
N GLY A 183 18.99 31.71 10.43
CA GLY A 183 19.12 32.40 9.13
C GLY A 183 19.81 31.52 8.08
N ALA A 184 20.88 30.83 8.45
CA ALA A 184 21.57 29.89 7.57
C ALA A 184 20.66 28.74 7.11
N ASP A 185 19.84 28.19 8.02
CA ASP A 185 18.87 27.13 7.71
C ASP A 185 17.73 27.63 6.81
N ALA A 186 17.23 28.85 7.02
CA ALA A 186 16.20 29.46 6.18
C ALA A 186 16.67 29.77 4.74
N HIS A 187 17.98 29.96 4.57
CA HIS A 187 18.61 30.23 3.27
C HIS A 187 19.22 28.98 2.61
N ALA A 188 19.13 27.82 3.26
CA ALA A 188 19.48 26.56 2.64
C ALA A 188 18.43 26.21 1.57
N PRO A 189 18.83 25.71 0.38
CA PRO A 189 17.92 25.06 -0.55
C PRO A 189 17.00 24.07 0.18
N VAL A 190 15.74 23.94 -0.22
CA VAL A 190 14.75 23.09 0.46
C VAL A 190 15.21 21.62 0.58
N THR A 191 16.04 21.15 -0.35
CA THR A 191 16.67 19.81 -0.28
C THR A 191 17.78 19.68 0.77
N SER A 192 18.45 20.78 1.13
CA SER A 192 19.43 20.85 2.23
C SER A 192 18.79 21.09 3.61
N ALA A 193 17.47 21.34 3.68
CA ALA A 193 16.72 21.41 4.94
C ALA A 193 16.28 20.01 5.46
N TYR A 194 16.48 18.96 4.66
CA TYR A 194 16.21 17.57 5.04
C TYR A 194 17.39 17.00 5.84
N SER A 195 17.44 17.31 7.13
CA SER A 195 18.38 16.71 8.08
C SER A 195 17.65 15.91 9.18
N PRO A 196 18.28 14.88 9.77
CA PRO A 196 17.71 14.15 10.89
C PRO A 196 17.35 15.02 12.10
N GLN A 197 18.13 16.08 12.36
CA GLN A 197 17.88 17.02 13.45
C GLN A 197 16.66 17.90 13.16
N THR A 198 16.55 18.40 11.92
CA THR A 198 15.40 19.18 11.47
C THR A 198 14.11 18.35 11.53
N ALA A 199 14.17 17.09 11.08
CA ALA A 199 13.04 16.15 11.15
C ALA A 199 12.49 15.99 12.58
N LYS A 200 13.39 15.80 13.56
CA LYS A 200 13.02 15.68 14.97
C LYS A 200 12.42 16.96 15.54
N ALA A 201 12.95 18.11 15.14
CA ALA A 201 12.43 19.41 15.55
C ALA A 201 11.03 19.68 14.97
N ASP A 202 10.80 19.30 13.71
CA ASP A 202 9.51 19.46 13.04
C ASP A 202 8.45 18.55 13.63
N TRP A 203 8.79 17.27 13.85
CA TRP A 203 7.90 16.35 14.56
C TRP A 203 7.48 16.92 15.92
N LEU A 204 8.44 17.43 16.69
CA LEU A 204 8.17 17.99 18.02
C LEU A 204 7.26 19.23 17.94
N ALA A 205 7.54 20.14 17.00
CA ALA A 205 6.75 21.35 16.82
C ALA A 205 5.31 21.03 16.39
N ILE A 206 5.12 20.02 15.52
CA ILE A 206 3.78 19.58 15.09
C ILE A 206 3.05 18.94 16.28
N MET A 207 3.68 18.03 17.03
CA MET A 207 3.08 17.40 18.21
C MET A 207 2.69 18.40 19.30
N GLN A 208 3.40 19.53 19.39
CA GLN A 208 3.11 20.59 20.35
C GLN A 208 2.07 21.62 19.86
N GLY A 209 1.72 21.60 18.57
CA GLY A 209 0.84 22.60 17.96
C GLY A 209 1.53 23.95 17.71
N THR A 210 2.87 23.96 17.64
CA THR A 210 3.71 25.16 17.50
C THR A 210 4.45 25.24 16.16
N ALA A 211 4.24 24.26 15.27
CA ALA A 211 4.90 24.21 13.97
C ALA A 211 4.56 25.43 13.09
N THR A 212 5.59 26.00 12.47
CA THR A 212 5.41 27.06 11.46
C THR A 212 4.92 26.49 10.13
N ASP A 213 4.45 27.35 9.23
CA ASP A 213 4.05 26.95 7.88
C ASP A 213 5.18 26.29 7.12
N GLU A 214 6.42 26.77 7.27
CA GLU A 214 7.60 26.19 6.64
C GLU A 214 7.90 24.77 7.15
N GLN A 215 7.70 24.51 8.45
CA GLN A 215 7.90 23.18 9.03
C GLN A 215 6.86 22.19 8.52
N ARG A 216 5.58 22.61 8.46
CA ARG A 216 4.48 21.80 7.91
C ARG A 216 4.66 21.53 6.42
N GLU A 217 5.03 22.55 5.65
CA GLU A 217 5.29 22.46 4.22
C GLU A 217 6.51 21.56 3.91
N ARG A 218 7.56 21.62 4.72
CA ARG A 218 8.72 20.73 4.58
C ARG A 218 8.33 19.26 4.80
N PHE A 219 7.54 18.98 5.83
CA PHE A 219 6.99 17.65 6.07
C PHE A 219 6.09 17.20 4.90
N ALA A 220 5.18 18.07 4.45
CA ALA A 220 4.30 17.80 3.32
C ALA A 220 5.05 17.40 2.05
N ARG A 221 6.13 18.11 1.71
CA ARG A 221 6.95 17.78 0.54
C ARG A 221 7.75 16.49 0.72
N ALA A 222 8.21 16.21 1.93
CA ALA A 222 8.96 14.98 2.21
C ALA A 222 8.10 13.73 2.00
N THR A 223 6.79 13.82 2.24
CA THR A 223 5.84 12.71 2.11
C THR A 223 5.18 12.61 0.73
N GLN A 224 5.54 13.48 -0.21
CA GLN A 224 4.99 13.49 -1.56
C GLN A 224 5.96 12.89 -2.58
N LEU A 225 5.39 12.16 -3.53
CA LEU A 225 6.06 11.74 -4.76
C LEU A 225 5.66 12.65 -5.93
N THR A 226 6.52 12.73 -6.94
CA THR A 226 6.19 13.32 -8.24
C THR A 226 5.25 12.40 -9.03
N PRO A 227 4.48 12.93 -10.02
CA PRO A 227 3.67 12.09 -10.91
C PRO A 227 4.48 10.98 -11.59
N GLU A 228 5.72 11.26 -12.01
CA GLU A 228 6.60 10.29 -12.67
C GLU A 228 7.03 9.17 -11.71
N GLN A 229 7.35 9.50 -10.45
CA GLN A 229 7.66 8.51 -9.42
C GLN A 229 6.45 7.64 -9.08
N ARG A 230 5.24 8.22 -9.03
CA ARG A 230 4.01 7.43 -8.82
C ARG A 230 3.68 6.55 -10.01
N GLY A 231 3.85 7.04 -11.23
CA GLY A 231 3.73 6.21 -12.44
C GLY A 231 4.72 5.04 -12.41
N ALA A 232 5.96 5.26 -11.94
CA ALA A 232 6.91 4.18 -11.72
C ALA A 232 6.39 3.15 -10.72
N LEU A 233 5.89 3.56 -9.55
CA LEU A 233 5.28 2.63 -8.60
C LEU A 233 4.09 1.87 -9.19
N ALA A 234 3.21 2.54 -9.94
CA ALA A 234 2.05 1.92 -10.58
C ALA A 234 2.42 0.84 -11.60
N ARG A 235 3.60 0.95 -12.24
CA ARG A 235 4.14 -0.10 -13.11
C ARG A 235 4.89 -1.20 -12.35
N GLY A 236 5.05 -1.08 -11.03
CA GLY A 236 5.92 -1.95 -10.23
C GLY A 236 7.41 -1.63 -10.34
N ASP A 237 7.76 -0.51 -10.99
CA ASP A 237 9.13 0.01 -11.07
C ASP A 237 9.55 0.70 -9.76
N TYR A 238 10.82 1.12 -9.70
CA TYR A 238 11.33 1.88 -8.56
C TYR A 238 11.03 3.37 -8.66
N ALA A 239 10.41 3.94 -7.63
CA ALA A 239 10.43 5.38 -7.40
C ALA A 239 11.78 5.79 -6.79
N VAL A 240 12.52 6.65 -7.50
CA VAL A 240 13.83 7.14 -7.04
C VAL A 240 13.64 8.48 -6.33
N ILE A 241 13.92 8.53 -5.03
CA ILE A 241 13.89 9.75 -4.20
C ILE A 241 15.30 10.17 -3.75
N ALA A 242 15.43 11.41 -3.29
CA ALA A 242 16.68 11.90 -2.73
C ALA A 242 17.03 11.16 -1.42
N LYS A 243 18.32 10.99 -1.14
CA LYS A 243 18.78 10.37 0.11
C LYS A 243 18.30 11.17 1.32
N GLU A 244 18.44 12.48 1.22
CA GLU A 244 18.11 13.43 2.28
C GLU A 244 16.62 13.35 2.63
N GLN A 245 15.75 13.20 1.63
CA GLN A 245 14.31 12.97 1.84
C GLN A 245 14.05 11.70 2.63
N LEU A 246 14.68 10.58 2.26
CA LEU A 246 14.52 9.30 2.96
C LEU A 246 15.06 9.37 4.40
N ASP A 247 16.23 9.96 4.59
CA ASP A 247 16.86 10.12 5.92
C ASP A 247 16.01 11.06 6.82
N TYR A 248 15.42 12.11 6.25
CA TYR A 248 14.48 13.00 6.96
C TYR A 248 13.25 12.23 7.43
N LEU A 249 12.60 11.44 6.56
CA LEU A 249 11.43 10.65 6.94
C LEU A 249 11.78 9.64 8.04
N LYS A 250 12.88 8.89 7.90
CA LYS A 250 13.34 7.95 8.94
C LYS A 250 13.48 8.64 10.30
N ALA A 251 14.20 9.76 10.35
CA ALA A 251 14.42 10.50 11.58
C ALA A 251 13.13 11.14 12.13
N PHE A 252 12.20 11.53 11.27
CA PHE A 252 10.90 12.08 11.64
C PHE A 252 10.06 11.03 12.37
N TYR A 253 9.95 9.82 11.79
CA TYR A 253 9.16 8.77 12.40
C TYR A 253 9.85 8.12 13.61
N GLU A 254 11.19 8.03 13.64
CA GLU A 254 11.95 7.63 14.83
C GLU A 254 11.67 8.56 16.03
N ALA A 255 11.41 9.85 15.79
CA ALA A 255 11.08 10.80 16.83
C ALA A 255 9.80 10.41 17.60
N SER A 256 8.84 9.74 16.92
CA SER A 256 7.62 9.25 17.55
C SER A 256 7.87 8.15 18.59
N GLU A 257 8.96 7.41 18.47
CA GLU A 257 9.39 6.37 19.43
C GLU A 257 10.13 6.99 20.62
N GLY A 258 10.96 8.01 20.34
CA GLY A 258 11.82 8.71 21.29
C GLY A 258 11.06 9.71 22.16
N GLY A 259 10.19 9.22 23.04
CA GLY A 259 9.22 10.09 23.64
C GLY A 259 9.76 11.22 24.52
N VAL A 260 9.21 12.40 24.29
CA VAL A 260 9.50 13.63 25.03
C VAL A 260 8.60 13.70 26.26
N VAL A 261 9.13 14.20 27.39
CA VAL A 261 8.36 14.33 28.65
C VAL A 261 7.11 15.18 28.41
N GLY A 262 5.93 14.63 28.72
CA GLY A 262 4.65 15.30 28.53
C GLY A 262 4.00 15.09 27.15
N LEU A 263 4.60 14.29 26.27
CA LEU A 263 3.99 13.84 25.01
C LEU A 263 3.82 12.31 25.00
N PRO A 264 2.81 11.78 24.26
CA PRO A 264 2.66 10.35 24.02
C PRO A 264 3.88 9.75 23.30
N ARG A 265 3.97 8.42 23.21
CA ARG A 265 5.08 7.68 22.57
C ARG A 265 4.58 6.53 21.70
N GLY A 266 5.39 6.08 20.74
CA GLY A 266 5.06 4.96 19.86
C GLY A 266 3.74 5.21 19.14
N LEU A 267 2.91 4.17 18.99
CA LEU A 267 1.59 4.28 18.35
C LEU A 267 0.67 5.35 18.94
N ASP A 268 0.74 5.63 20.25
CA ASP A 268 -0.09 6.69 20.84
C ASP A 268 0.33 8.09 20.35
N ALA A 269 1.62 8.30 20.10
CA ALA A 269 2.12 9.55 19.51
C ALA A 269 1.72 9.67 18.04
N GLN A 270 1.74 8.55 17.32
CA GLN A 270 1.44 8.51 15.90
C GLN A 270 -0.06 8.72 15.66
N ALA A 271 -0.93 8.09 16.45
CA ALA A 271 -2.38 8.23 16.37
C ALA A 271 -2.89 9.64 16.72
N THR A 272 -2.17 10.35 17.60
CA THR A 272 -2.52 11.71 18.04
C THR A 272 -1.81 12.81 17.24
N PHE A 273 -1.08 12.45 16.18
CA PHE A 273 -0.34 13.39 15.35
C PHE A 273 -1.27 14.41 14.69
N GLY A 274 -0.95 15.70 14.80
CA GLY A 274 -1.73 16.79 14.21
C GLY A 274 -2.96 17.26 15.01
N ASP A 275 -3.37 16.54 16.07
CA ASP A 275 -4.60 16.81 16.83
C ASP A 275 -4.64 18.19 17.52
N ARG A 276 -3.50 18.86 17.66
CA ARG A 276 -3.42 20.20 18.25
C ARG A 276 -3.73 21.34 17.28
N PHE A 277 -3.94 21.03 16.00
CA PHE A 277 -4.33 22.00 14.98
C PHE A 277 -5.84 21.98 14.72
N GLY A 278 -6.34 22.96 13.96
CA GLY A 278 -7.75 22.98 13.55
C GLY A 278 -8.09 21.77 12.66
N SER A 279 -9.36 21.35 12.63
CA SER A 279 -9.78 20.09 11.99
C SER A 279 -9.26 19.91 10.56
N ALA A 280 -9.39 20.91 9.71
CA ALA A 280 -8.91 20.84 8.32
C ALA A 280 -7.38 20.69 8.21
N GLU A 281 -6.62 21.33 9.09
CA GLU A 281 -5.15 21.20 9.11
C GLU A 281 -4.71 19.87 9.71
N SER A 282 -5.42 19.40 10.74
CA SER A 282 -5.21 18.08 11.36
C SER A 282 -5.39 16.97 10.33
N ASP A 283 -6.47 17.00 9.53
CA ASP A 283 -6.73 16.01 8.49
C ASP A 283 -5.61 15.96 7.43
N VAL A 284 -5.09 17.12 7.04
CA VAL A 284 -3.95 17.22 6.10
C VAL A 284 -2.68 16.62 6.72
N LEU A 285 -2.38 16.95 7.97
CA LEU A 285 -1.21 16.43 8.67
C LEU A 285 -1.28 14.91 8.86
N LYS A 286 -2.45 14.39 9.25
CA LYS A 286 -2.67 12.94 9.40
C LYS A 286 -2.53 12.19 8.09
N ARG A 287 -3.06 12.76 7.00
CA ARG A 287 -2.89 12.19 5.65
C ARG A 287 -1.43 12.14 5.25
N GLN A 288 -0.70 13.24 5.41
CA GLN A 288 0.74 13.29 5.14
C GLN A 288 1.52 12.30 6.00
N PHE A 289 1.12 12.11 7.26
CA PHE A 289 1.71 11.13 8.15
C PHE A 289 1.50 9.69 7.68
N ALA A 290 0.30 9.33 7.25
CA ALA A 290 0.03 8.02 6.67
C ALA A 290 0.80 7.83 5.34
N ASP A 291 0.78 8.82 4.46
CA ASP A 291 1.47 8.77 3.16
C ASP A 291 2.98 8.60 3.28
N GLY A 292 3.59 9.23 4.29
CA GLY A 292 5.02 9.05 4.57
C GLY A 292 5.35 7.69 5.20
N LEU A 293 4.44 7.07 5.97
CA LEU A 293 4.60 5.68 6.43
C LEU A 293 4.60 4.73 5.25
N TYR A 294 3.65 4.91 4.32
CA TYR A 294 3.60 4.13 3.08
C TYR A 294 4.88 4.28 2.26
N LEU A 295 5.36 5.50 2.06
CA LEU A 295 6.62 5.75 1.34
C LEU A 295 7.81 5.05 2.03
N LEU A 296 7.90 5.14 3.36
CA LEU A 296 8.98 4.53 4.14
C LEU A 296 8.92 3.00 4.13
N GLY A 297 7.71 2.44 4.23
CA GLY A 297 7.42 1.01 4.19
C GLY A 297 7.47 0.38 2.81
N ASN A 298 7.76 1.15 1.75
CA ASN A 298 7.71 0.67 0.37
C ASN A 298 9.10 0.26 -0.15
N PRO A 299 9.36 -1.02 -0.43
CA PRO A 299 10.64 -1.51 -0.95
C PRO A 299 10.93 -1.04 -2.39
N ARG A 300 9.90 -0.57 -3.13
CA ARG A 300 10.04 0.03 -4.46
C ARG A 300 10.37 1.52 -4.41
N VAL A 301 10.40 2.13 -3.22
CA VAL A 301 11.01 3.46 -3.03
C VAL A 301 12.49 3.28 -2.72
N ARG A 302 13.37 3.92 -3.51
CA ARG A 302 14.82 3.83 -3.31
C ARG A 302 15.54 5.15 -3.55
N THR A 303 16.79 5.20 -3.12
CA THR A 303 17.72 6.28 -3.45
C THR A 303 18.68 5.85 -4.56
N GLU A 304 19.41 6.80 -5.14
CA GLU A 304 20.53 6.50 -6.05
C GLU A 304 21.80 6.03 -5.31
N GLN A 305 21.84 6.11 -3.98
CA GLN A 305 22.98 5.70 -3.18
C GLN A 305 23.16 4.18 -3.27
N ARG A 306 24.36 3.78 -3.70
CA ARG A 306 24.77 2.38 -3.73
C ARG A 306 25.28 1.95 -2.36
N LEU A 307 24.83 0.78 -1.91
CA LEU A 307 25.43 0.05 -0.80
C LEU A 307 26.57 -0.79 -1.37
N GLU A 308 27.73 -0.73 -0.72
CA GLU A 308 28.85 -1.63 -1.04
C GLU A 308 28.36 -3.08 -1.00
N PRO A 309 28.60 -3.88 -2.05
CA PRO A 309 28.20 -5.28 -2.03
C PRO A 309 28.92 -5.98 -0.86
N GLY A 310 28.16 -6.69 -0.03
CA GLY A 310 28.68 -7.36 1.17
C GLY A 310 29.82 -8.36 0.86
N PHE A 311 30.42 -8.95 1.90
CA PHE A 311 31.59 -9.85 1.86
C PHE A 311 31.68 -10.85 0.68
N LEU A 312 30.56 -11.24 0.07
CA LEU A 312 30.46 -12.09 -1.13
C LEU A 312 30.80 -11.41 -2.47
N ALA A 313 31.07 -10.10 -2.50
CA ALA A 313 31.47 -9.36 -3.70
C ALA A 313 32.76 -9.90 -4.34
N GLY A 314 33.75 -10.23 -3.51
CA GLY A 314 35.03 -10.81 -3.94
C GLY A 314 34.90 -12.22 -4.54
N PRO A 315 34.20 -13.15 -3.89
CA PRO A 315 33.88 -14.47 -4.46
C PRO A 315 33.11 -14.42 -5.78
N LEU A 316 32.17 -13.48 -5.96
CA LEU A 316 31.40 -13.37 -7.22
C LEU A 316 32.24 -12.78 -8.36
N GLN A 317 33.05 -11.76 -8.08
CA GLN A 317 33.95 -11.18 -9.08
C GLN A 317 35.04 -12.15 -9.54
N THR A 318 35.53 -13.02 -8.66
CA THR A 318 36.48 -14.09 -9.04
C THR A 318 35.86 -15.18 -9.92
N LEU A 319 34.52 -15.31 -9.91
CA LEU A 319 33.75 -16.17 -10.82
C LEU A 319 33.27 -15.45 -12.09
N GLY A 320 33.65 -14.18 -12.29
CA GLY A 320 33.20 -13.37 -13.44
C GLY A 320 31.75 -12.89 -13.35
N LEU A 321 31.14 -12.96 -12.17
CA LEU A 321 29.76 -12.51 -11.93
C LEU A 321 29.78 -11.13 -11.25
N THR A 322 29.02 -10.19 -11.81
CA THR A 322 28.86 -8.85 -11.21
C THR A 322 27.87 -8.98 -10.04
N PRO A 323 28.28 -8.70 -8.78
CA PRO A 323 27.34 -8.73 -7.67
C PRO A 323 26.18 -7.74 -7.92
N PRO A 324 24.94 -8.11 -7.57
CA PRO A 324 23.79 -7.25 -7.79
C PRO A 324 23.98 -5.92 -7.06
N GLN A 325 23.70 -4.81 -7.74
CA GLN A 325 23.75 -3.48 -7.13
C GLN A 325 22.68 -3.39 -6.05
N ARG A 326 23.07 -3.13 -4.81
CA ARG A 326 22.15 -2.84 -3.71
C ARG A 326 22.03 -1.33 -3.55
N PHE A 327 20.81 -0.84 -3.44
CA PHE A 327 20.50 0.56 -3.16
C PHE A 327 19.91 0.68 -1.76
N VAL A 328 19.98 1.88 -1.16
CA VAL A 328 19.18 2.16 0.03
C VAL A 328 17.71 2.26 -0.41
N THR A 329 16.85 1.43 0.18
CA THR A 329 15.42 1.34 -0.12
C THR A 329 14.59 1.69 1.12
N GLY A 330 13.29 1.91 0.92
CA GLY A 330 12.29 1.71 1.95
C GLY A 330 12.06 0.22 2.22
N GLY A 331 10.93 -0.09 2.86
CA GLY A 331 10.49 -1.44 3.21
C GLY A 331 10.16 -1.57 4.68
N VAL A 332 9.59 -2.70 5.08
CA VAL A 332 9.10 -2.93 6.46
C VAL A 332 10.16 -2.67 7.55
N ASN A 333 11.44 -2.85 7.22
CA ASN A 333 12.54 -2.63 8.15
C ASN A 333 12.83 -1.17 8.47
N GLU A 334 12.36 -0.25 7.64
CA GLU A 334 12.55 1.19 7.80
C GLU A 334 11.41 1.83 8.60
N LEU A 335 10.34 1.08 8.86
CA LEU A 335 9.21 1.54 9.67
C LEU A 335 9.59 1.70 11.15
N PRO A 336 8.86 2.57 11.90
CA PRO A 336 9.02 2.69 13.35
C PRO A 336 8.83 1.35 14.05
N ALA A 337 9.57 1.12 15.13
CA ALA A 337 9.58 -0.16 15.83
C ALA A 337 8.16 -0.62 16.25
N SER A 338 7.32 0.31 16.71
CA SER A 338 5.95 0.02 17.12
C SER A 338 5.04 -0.43 15.96
N VAL A 339 5.23 0.12 14.75
CA VAL A 339 4.50 -0.29 13.54
C VAL A 339 5.09 -1.59 12.99
N LYS A 340 6.42 -1.66 12.86
CA LYS A 340 7.14 -2.82 12.37
C LYS A 340 6.79 -4.08 13.17
N ASP A 341 6.74 -3.97 14.50
CA ASP A 341 6.42 -5.10 15.36
C ASP A 341 5.02 -5.66 15.12
N LEU A 342 4.01 -4.81 14.91
CA LEU A 342 2.65 -5.25 14.57
C LEU A 342 2.59 -5.94 13.21
N LEU A 343 3.41 -5.49 12.25
CA LEU A 343 3.40 -5.98 10.88
C LEU A 343 4.25 -7.24 10.69
N THR A 344 5.17 -7.56 11.61
CA THR A 344 6.16 -8.64 11.43
C THR A 344 6.11 -9.75 12.47
N LYS A 345 5.23 -9.65 13.47
CA LYS A 345 5.05 -10.67 14.52
C LYS A 345 3.66 -11.28 14.44
N SER A 346 3.46 -12.40 15.15
CA SER A 346 2.17 -13.11 15.26
C SER A 346 1.03 -12.16 15.62
N ALA A 347 -0.03 -12.13 14.82
CA ALA A 347 -1.23 -11.37 15.16
C ALA A 347 -2.16 -12.12 16.12
N VAL A 348 -2.13 -13.45 16.08
CA VAL A 348 -3.00 -14.34 16.86
C VAL A 348 -2.18 -15.44 17.54
N SER A 349 -2.66 -15.96 18.66
CA SER A 349 -2.08 -17.11 19.36
C SER A 349 -3.17 -17.97 19.99
N GLU A 350 -2.86 -19.22 20.34
CA GLU A 350 -3.78 -20.08 21.07
C GLU A 350 -3.80 -19.75 22.56
N ARG A 351 -5.00 -19.69 23.14
CA ARG A 351 -5.20 -19.64 24.59
C ARG A 351 -6.23 -20.66 25.06
N ASP A 352 -5.83 -21.45 26.04
CA ASP A 352 -6.72 -22.32 26.80
C ASP A 352 -7.20 -21.60 28.06
N VAL A 353 -8.52 -21.41 28.20
CA VAL A 353 -9.12 -20.85 29.41
C VAL A 353 -9.87 -21.95 30.17
N SER A 354 -9.40 -22.27 31.37
CA SER A 354 -10.08 -23.19 32.28
C SER A 354 -11.22 -22.45 33.00
N ARG A 355 -12.47 -22.62 32.54
CA ARG A 355 -13.67 -22.02 33.17
C ARG A 355 -14.19 -22.87 34.35
N SER A 356 -13.77 -24.15 34.47
CA SER A 356 -14.07 -25.08 35.58
C SER A 356 -13.17 -26.34 35.52
N MET A 357 -13.21 -27.23 36.53
CA MET A 357 -12.45 -28.51 36.55
C MET A 357 -12.76 -29.46 35.37
N THR A 358 -13.81 -29.19 34.59
CA THR A 358 -14.28 -30.07 33.48
C THR A 358 -14.52 -29.33 32.15
N LEU A 359 -14.32 -28.01 32.07
CA LEU A 359 -14.57 -27.23 30.87
C LEU A 359 -13.38 -26.30 30.60
N THR A 360 -12.61 -26.63 29.57
CA THR A 360 -11.60 -25.78 28.96
C THR A 360 -12.19 -25.23 27.68
N GLY A 361 -12.23 -23.91 27.52
CA GLY A 361 -12.54 -23.27 26.25
C GLY A 361 -11.25 -22.98 25.48
N HIS A 362 -11.28 -23.18 24.17
CA HIS A 362 -10.14 -22.98 23.27
C HIS A 362 -10.34 -21.68 22.48
N TYR A 363 -9.51 -20.68 22.71
CA TYR A 363 -9.66 -19.33 22.15
C TYR A 363 -8.51 -18.97 21.20
N ALA A 364 -8.84 -18.14 20.21
CA ALA A 364 -7.87 -17.44 19.36
C ALA A 364 -7.60 -16.04 19.96
N ASP A 365 -6.44 -15.87 20.58
CA ASP A 365 -6.09 -14.64 21.28
C ASP A 365 -5.39 -13.63 20.37
N ILE A 366 -5.98 -12.44 20.23
CA ILE A 366 -5.43 -11.31 19.47
C ILE A 366 -4.81 -10.33 20.48
N GLU A 367 -3.64 -10.68 21.02
CA GLU A 367 -2.97 -9.89 22.07
C GLU A 367 -2.77 -8.41 21.69
N LYS A 368 -2.64 -8.13 20.39
CA LYS A 368 -2.39 -6.80 19.81
C LYS A 368 -3.61 -6.13 19.20
N TYR A 369 -4.81 -6.57 19.55
CA TYR A 369 -6.06 -6.05 18.98
C TYR A 369 -6.15 -4.52 19.03
N HIS A 370 -5.93 -3.90 20.19
CA HIS A 370 -6.02 -2.45 20.33
C HIS A 370 -4.91 -1.70 19.60
N GLU A 371 -3.69 -2.23 19.57
CA GLU A 371 -2.60 -1.65 18.80
C GLU A 371 -2.83 -1.74 17.29
N LEU A 372 -3.42 -2.84 16.80
CA LEU A 372 -3.85 -2.97 15.41
C LEU A 372 -4.96 -1.98 15.06
N GLN A 373 -5.95 -1.78 15.94
CA GLN A 373 -6.96 -0.74 15.75
C GLN A 373 -6.34 0.66 15.60
N LYS A 374 -5.38 1.01 16.46
CA LYS A 374 -4.66 2.30 16.38
C LYS A 374 -3.84 2.42 15.10
N LEU A 375 -3.20 1.35 14.67
CA LEU A 375 -2.49 1.33 13.38
C LEU A 375 -3.47 1.63 12.25
N MET A 376 -4.66 1.00 12.25
CA MET A 376 -5.68 1.30 11.25
C MET A 376 -6.18 2.75 11.35
N ASP A 377 -6.34 3.31 12.55
CA ASP A 377 -6.73 4.72 12.72
C ASP A 377 -5.72 5.68 12.06
N ILE A 378 -4.44 5.31 12.05
CA ILE A 378 -3.39 6.07 11.37
C ILE A 378 -3.48 5.88 9.84
N LEU A 379 -3.54 4.63 9.38
CA LEU A 379 -3.47 4.30 7.94
C LEU A 379 -4.73 4.68 7.18
N ASP A 380 -5.88 4.81 7.85
CA ASP A 380 -7.15 5.22 7.22
C ASP A 380 -7.13 6.69 6.75
N HIS A 381 -6.16 7.48 7.21
CA HIS A 381 -5.98 8.86 6.75
C HIS A 381 -5.24 8.99 5.42
N ARG A 382 -4.66 7.91 4.88
CA ARG A 382 -3.83 7.92 3.66
C ARG A 382 -4.51 8.58 2.46
N SER A 383 -3.72 9.02 1.50
CA SER A 383 -4.23 9.47 0.20
C SER A 383 -4.76 8.28 -0.61
N ILE A 384 -6.06 8.32 -0.93
CA ILE A 384 -6.75 7.29 -1.72
C ILE A 384 -7.13 7.75 -3.14
N GLU A 385 -6.93 9.03 -3.47
CA GLU A 385 -7.27 9.55 -4.80
C GLU A 385 -6.32 8.96 -5.87
N PRO A 386 -6.86 8.52 -7.03
CA PRO A 386 -6.04 8.06 -8.15
C PRO A 386 -4.97 9.09 -8.52
N GLY A 387 -3.72 8.64 -8.61
CA GLY A 387 -2.60 9.51 -8.92
C GLY A 387 -2.09 10.39 -7.77
N GLN A 388 -2.58 10.20 -6.54
CA GLN A 388 -2.02 10.82 -5.32
C GLN A 388 -1.49 9.80 -4.30
N SER A 389 -1.99 8.56 -4.32
CA SER A 389 -1.58 7.54 -3.36
C SER A 389 -0.11 7.13 -3.47
N ASN A 390 0.54 6.91 -2.33
CA ASN A 390 1.89 6.35 -2.20
C ASN A 390 1.88 4.85 -1.84
N GLN A 391 0.70 4.23 -1.74
CA GLN A 391 0.56 2.88 -1.17
C GLN A 391 1.14 1.79 -2.08
N LEU A 392 1.09 1.96 -3.40
CA LEU A 392 1.38 0.92 -4.39
C LEU A 392 2.75 0.25 -4.20
N GLY A 393 2.73 -1.05 -3.92
CA GLY A 393 3.88 -1.90 -3.69
C GLY A 393 4.45 -1.85 -2.28
N SER A 394 3.69 -1.41 -1.27
CA SER A 394 4.14 -1.26 0.12
C SER A 394 4.21 -2.57 0.89
N ASP A 395 5.24 -2.74 1.73
CA ASP A 395 5.28 -3.89 2.66
C ASP A 395 4.25 -3.76 3.79
N ILE A 396 3.71 -2.56 4.04
CA ILE A 396 2.62 -2.38 4.99
C ILE A 396 1.41 -3.20 4.55
N ASP A 397 0.99 -3.06 3.29
CA ASP A 397 -0.22 -3.73 2.79
C ASP A 397 -0.02 -5.24 2.63
N ARG A 398 1.17 -5.69 2.20
CA ARG A 398 1.55 -7.12 2.22
C ARG A 398 1.45 -7.71 3.62
N ALA A 399 1.93 -6.98 4.62
CA ALA A 399 1.85 -7.39 6.02
C ALA A 399 0.42 -7.35 6.56
N LEU A 400 -0.39 -6.35 6.21
CA LEU A 400 -1.80 -6.29 6.59
C LEU A 400 -2.57 -7.49 6.05
N ILE A 401 -2.38 -7.87 4.79
CA ILE A 401 -3.00 -9.09 4.21
C ILE A 401 -2.56 -10.33 4.97
N SER A 402 -1.26 -10.45 5.29
CA SER A 402 -0.72 -11.59 6.04
C SER A 402 -1.34 -11.69 7.44
N ARG A 403 -1.30 -10.60 8.23
CA ARG A 403 -1.87 -10.56 9.58
C ARG A 403 -3.39 -10.74 9.57
N ALA A 404 -4.09 -10.21 8.57
CA ALA A 404 -5.52 -10.43 8.40
C ALA A 404 -5.85 -11.90 8.14
N SER A 405 -5.06 -12.58 7.30
CA SER A 405 -5.24 -14.02 7.02
C SER A 405 -4.96 -14.92 8.24
N GLU A 406 -4.03 -14.52 9.11
CA GLU A 406 -3.77 -15.22 10.38
C GLU A 406 -4.93 -15.07 11.35
N ILE A 407 -5.40 -13.83 11.54
CA ILE A 407 -6.54 -13.57 12.42
C ILE A 407 -7.78 -14.32 11.91
N ALA A 408 -8.08 -14.20 10.61
CA ALA A 408 -9.22 -14.87 9.98
C ALA A 408 -9.18 -16.40 10.13
N GLY A 409 -7.99 -16.99 9.92
CA GLY A 409 -7.80 -18.44 10.10
C GLY A 409 -7.75 -18.90 11.56
N GLY A 410 -7.42 -17.99 12.49
CA GLY A 410 -7.25 -18.33 13.89
C GLY A 410 -8.54 -18.79 14.58
N GLY A 411 -9.70 -18.30 14.13
CA GLY A 411 -11.01 -18.72 14.63
C GLY A 411 -11.45 -20.12 14.19
N ASN A 412 -10.81 -20.71 13.19
CA ASN A 412 -11.21 -22.02 12.66
C ASN A 412 -11.02 -23.12 13.72
N GLY A 413 -12.13 -23.75 14.13
CA GLY A 413 -12.14 -24.80 15.15
C GLY A 413 -11.90 -24.29 16.58
N LYS A 414 -12.08 -22.99 16.83
CA LYS A 414 -12.04 -22.36 18.17
C LYS A 414 -13.42 -21.91 18.61
N ASP A 415 -13.59 -21.76 19.92
CA ASP A 415 -14.86 -21.37 20.52
C ASP A 415 -15.16 -19.87 20.28
N ALA A 416 -14.15 -19.01 20.35
CA ALA A 416 -14.24 -17.56 20.11
C ALA A 416 -12.84 -16.89 20.02
N TYR A 417 -12.85 -15.58 19.76
CA TYR A 417 -11.67 -14.71 19.86
C TYR A 417 -11.53 -14.08 21.26
N SER A 418 -10.31 -13.76 21.69
CA SER A 418 -10.04 -13.09 22.99
C SER A 418 -8.99 -11.99 22.92
N ILE A 419 -8.99 -11.12 23.95
CA ILE A 419 -7.88 -10.23 24.34
C ILE A 419 -7.64 -10.44 25.83
N GLY A 420 -6.54 -11.08 26.19
CA GLY A 420 -6.34 -11.43 27.60
C GLY A 420 -7.46 -12.36 28.10
N ASP A 421 -8.06 -12.03 29.24
CA ASP A 421 -9.15 -12.81 29.82
C ASP A 421 -10.53 -12.47 29.23
N ASP A 422 -10.60 -11.46 28.35
CA ASP A 422 -11.85 -10.93 27.80
C ASP A 422 -12.13 -11.52 26.41
N GLU A 423 -13.38 -11.94 26.19
CA GLU A 423 -13.86 -12.43 24.89
C GLU A 423 -14.16 -11.25 23.95
N ILE A 424 -13.74 -11.36 22.68
CA ILE A 424 -14.07 -10.38 21.63
C ILE A 424 -15.27 -10.90 20.84
N ALA A 425 -16.26 -10.04 20.63
CA ALA A 425 -17.35 -10.36 19.73
C ALA A 425 -16.84 -10.51 18.28
N HIS A 426 -17.39 -11.49 17.54
CA HIS A 426 -17.07 -11.72 16.12
C HIS A 426 -17.13 -10.44 15.29
N GLY A 427 -18.23 -9.68 15.38
CA GLY A 427 -18.40 -8.43 14.64
C GLY A 427 -17.38 -7.34 14.98
N ASP A 428 -16.68 -7.40 16.12
CA ASP A 428 -15.57 -6.49 16.42
C ASP A 428 -14.26 -6.94 15.78
N VAL A 429 -14.01 -8.26 15.72
CA VAL A 429 -12.90 -8.84 14.93
C VAL A 429 -13.11 -8.57 13.44
N GLU A 430 -14.33 -8.76 12.94
CA GLU A 430 -14.67 -8.44 11.54
C GLU A 430 -14.43 -6.95 11.25
N LYS A 431 -14.82 -6.03 12.12
CA LYS A 431 -14.54 -4.59 11.92
C LYS A 431 -13.06 -4.29 11.79
N LEU A 432 -12.21 -4.95 12.60
CA LEU A 432 -10.76 -4.78 12.49
C LEU A 432 -10.25 -5.34 11.17
N LEU A 433 -10.60 -6.60 10.85
CA LEU A 433 -10.20 -7.27 9.62
C LEU A 433 -10.63 -6.47 8.39
N ARG A 434 -11.87 -6.00 8.36
CA ARG A 434 -12.43 -5.18 7.28
C ARG A 434 -11.56 -3.97 7.01
N ARG A 435 -11.16 -3.22 8.05
CA ARG A 435 -10.27 -2.07 7.89
C ARG A 435 -8.92 -2.48 7.32
N MET A 436 -8.33 -3.57 7.82
CA MET A 436 -7.03 -4.06 7.34
C MET A 436 -7.06 -4.40 5.84
N VAL A 437 -8.04 -5.18 5.39
CA VAL A 437 -8.15 -5.59 3.98
C VAL A 437 -8.70 -4.49 3.06
N ASP A 438 -9.54 -3.58 3.57
CA ASP A 438 -9.98 -2.40 2.81
C ASP A 438 -8.83 -1.42 2.57
N ASN A 439 -7.93 -1.31 3.56
CA ASN A 439 -6.73 -0.49 3.42
C ASN A 439 -5.77 -1.10 2.39
N ALA A 440 -5.42 -2.37 2.58
CA ALA A 440 -4.52 -3.11 1.70
C ALA A 440 -5.07 -3.34 0.29
N GLY A 441 -6.40 -3.44 0.13
CA GLY A 441 -7.05 -3.61 -1.17
C GLY A 441 -6.90 -2.43 -2.12
N GLY A 442 -6.42 -1.27 -1.64
CA GLY A 442 -6.00 -0.18 -2.53
C GLY A 442 -4.63 -0.38 -3.17
N ASP A 443 -3.81 -1.30 -2.65
CA ASP A 443 -2.51 -1.65 -3.20
C ASP A 443 -2.59 -2.94 -4.03
N HIS A 444 -2.96 -2.78 -5.30
CA HIS A 444 -3.14 -3.92 -6.20
C HIS A 444 -1.84 -4.68 -6.48
N ILE A 445 -0.67 -4.08 -6.20
CA ILE A 445 0.62 -4.79 -6.26
C ILE A 445 0.76 -5.69 -5.03
N ALA A 446 0.43 -5.22 -3.83
CA ALA A 446 0.43 -6.06 -2.64
C ALA A 446 -0.61 -7.18 -2.72
N VAL A 447 -1.80 -6.91 -3.27
CA VAL A 447 -2.81 -7.94 -3.56
C VAL A 447 -2.26 -8.97 -4.54
N HIS A 448 -1.67 -8.53 -5.67
CA HIS A 448 -1.03 -9.42 -6.61
C HIS A 448 0.03 -10.29 -5.93
N ASP A 449 0.94 -9.69 -5.16
CA ASP A 449 2.02 -10.41 -4.48
C ASP A 449 1.49 -11.41 -3.44
N ALA A 450 0.35 -11.12 -2.79
CA ALA A 450 -0.31 -12.03 -1.87
C ALA A 450 -0.83 -13.28 -2.59
N LEU A 451 -1.31 -13.17 -3.83
CA LEU A 451 -1.78 -14.32 -4.60
C LEU A 451 -0.63 -15.10 -5.25
N MET A 452 0.46 -14.40 -5.62
CA MET A 452 1.66 -15.03 -6.18
C MET A 452 2.59 -15.65 -5.13
N GLY A 453 2.36 -15.37 -3.83
CA GLY A 453 3.19 -15.82 -2.71
C GLY A 453 3.12 -17.32 -2.45
N ARG A 454 3.80 -18.12 -3.28
CA ARG A 454 3.81 -19.58 -3.19
C ARG A 454 4.95 -20.10 -2.30
N HIS A 455 4.64 -21.13 -1.49
CA HIS A 455 5.64 -21.82 -0.67
C HIS A 455 6.86 -22.27 -1.49
N GLY A 456 8.06 -21.87 -1.06
CA GLY A 456 9.34 -22.31 -1.66
C GLY A 456 9.71 -21.66 -3.00
N SER A 457 8.92 -20.72 -3.52
CA SER A 457 9.25 -19.98 -4.76
C SER A 457 10.13 -18.78 -4.44
N ALA A 458 11.19 -18.55 -5.23
CA ALA A 458 12.01 -17.35 -5.10
C ALA A 458 11.19 -16.14 -5.57
N ALA A 459 10.63 -15.38 -4.63
CA ALA A 459 9.81 -14.21 -4.96
C ALA A 459 10.65 -13.17 -5.74
N PRO A 460 10.12 -12.59 -6.83
CA PRO A 460 10.59 -11.31 -7.33
C PRO A 460 10.45 -10.25 -6.22
N LEU A 461 11.29 -9.21 -6.26
CA LEU A 461 11.41 -8.17 -5.24
C LEU A 461 10.05 -7.68 -4.65
N GLY A 462 9.79 -7.98 -3.36
CA GLY A 462 8.52 -7.68 -2.67
C GLY A 462 7.84 -8.93 -2.09
N SER A 463 8.58 -9.78 -1.37
CA SER A 463 8.03 -11.02 -0.81
C SER A 463 7.03 -10.75 0.31
N MET A 464 5.92 -11.49 0.32
CA MET A 464 5.03 -11.57 1.47
C MET A 464 5.84 -11.92 2.75
N PRO A 465 5.56 -11.27 3.90
CA PRO A 465 6.27 -11.56 5.15
C PRO A 465 5.97 -12.97 5.65
N GLU A 466 6.80 -13.48 6.56
CA GLU A 466 6.52 -14.73 7.28
C GLU A 466 5.17 -14.65 7.98
N VAL A 467 4.47 -15.79 8.03
CA VAL A 467 3.22 -15.96 8.78
C VAL A 467 3.44 -16.87 9.97
N PHE A 468 2.54 -16.81 10.95
CA PHE A 468 2.64 -17.50 12.22
C PHE A 468 1.40 -18.36 12.44
N ASP A 469 1.62 -19.60 12.86
CA ASP A 469 0.53 -20.43 13.38
C ASP A 469 0.11 -19.98 14.79
N LEU A 470 -0.96 -20.58 15.33
CA LEU A 470 -1.46 -20.27 16.66
C LEU A 470 -0.45 -20.56 17.79
N ASN A 471 0.58 -21.37 17.54
CA ASN A 471 1.66 -21.63 18.49
C ASN A 471 2.81 -20.61 18.39
N GLY A 472 2.66 -19.59 17.52
CA GLY A 472 3.68 -18.58 17.24
C GLY A 472 4.85 -19.10 16.40
N ARG A 473 4.69 -20.24 15.72
CA ARG A 473 5.72 -20.78 14.84
C ARG A 473 5.66 -20.09 13.48
N ALA A 474 6.77 -19.47 13.09
CA ALA A 474 6.92 -18.86 11.78
C ALA A 474 6.98 -19.91 10.66
N SER A 475 6.28 -19.63 9.57
CA SER A 475 6.36 -20.32 8.28
C SER A 475 6.39 -19.31 7.13
N SER A 476 6.82 -19.77 5.96
CA SER A 476 6.69 -18.96 4.75
C SER A 476 5.21 -18.79 4.40
N TYR A 477 4.86 -17.59 3.93
CA TYR A 477 3.53 -17.30 3.41
C TYR A 477 3.12 -18.31 2.32
N ASP A 478 1.87 -18.77 2.40
CA ASP A 478 1.23 -19.61 1.39
C ASP A 478 -0.09 -18.96 0.97
N ALA A 479 -0.18 -18.59 -0.31
CA ALA A 479 -1.36 -17.93 -0.88
C ALA A 479 -2.63 -18.78 -0.76
N SER A 480 -2.52 -20.10 -0.88
CA SER A 480 -3.67 -21.02 -0.83
C SER A 480 -4.28 -21.02 0.57
N ASP A 481 -3.44 -21.18 1.60
CA ASP A 481 -3.89 -21.12 3.00
C ASP A 481 -4.41 -19.73 3.39
N ALA A 482 -3.70 -18.66 3.01
CA ALA A 482 -4.06 -17.31 3.38
C ALA A 482 -5.38 -16.87 2.72
N MET A 483 -5.56 -17.15 1.43
CA MET A 483 -6.81 -16.85 0.73
C MET A 483 -7.95 -17.73 1.23
N ARG A 484 -7.74 -19.04 1.44
CA ARG A 484 -8.77 -19.89 2.06
C ARG A 484 -9.26 -19.27 3.36
N ASN A 485 -8.36 -18.92 4.27
CA ASN A 485 -8.72 -18.33 5.56
C ASN A 485 -9.53 -17.03 5.42
N LEU A 486 -9.16 -16.13 4.50
CA LEU A 486 -9.89 -14.88 4.26
C LEU A 486 -11.26 -15.11 3.61
N LEU A 487 -11.35 -16.06 2.67
CA LEU A 487 -12.57 -16.36 1.92
C LEU A 487 -13.61 -17.13 2.75
N THR A 488 -13.16 -17.93 3.72
CA THR A 488 -14.03 -18.72 4.61
C THR A 488 -14.29 -18.04 5.95
N PHE A 489 -13.73 -16.85 6.21
CA PHE A 489 -14.14 -16.05 7.36
C PHE A 489 -15.58 -15.57 7.17
N ASP A 490 -16.38 -15.61 8.22
CA ASP A 490 -17.77 -15.16 8.17
C ASP A 490 -17.83 -13.62 8.11
N TRP A 491 -18.15 -13.09 6.93
CA TRP A 491 -18.33 -11.66 6.69
C TRP A 491 -19.82 -11.26 6.67
N SER A 492 -20.73 -12.12 7.15
CA SER A 492 -22.18 -11.95 6.96
C SER A 492 -22.82 -10.79 7.73
N ASP A 493 -22.14 -10.17 8.70
CA ASP A 493 -22.59 -8.91 9.33
C ASP A 493 -22.45 -7.69 8.38
N GLN A 494 -22.01 -7.90 7.12
CA GLN A 494 -21.92 -6.90 6.03
C GLN A 494 -23.27 -6.50 5.46
N VAL A 495 -24.03 -5.75 6.25
CA VAL A 495 -25.17 -5.00 5.72
C VAL A 495 -25.07 -3.53 6.08
N ASP A 496 -25.39 -2.66 5.12
CA ASP A 496 -25.60 -1.24 5.40
C ASP A 496 -26.76 -1.06 6.41
N ALA A 497 -27.03 0.19 6.79
CA ALA A 497 -28.13 0.51 7.71
C ALA A 497 -29.52 0.04 7.22
N ASN A 498 -29.64 -0.45 5.98
CA ASN A 498 -30.86 -0.95 5.35
C ASN A 498 -30.85 -2.48 5.12
N GLY A 499 -29.83 -3.21 5.59
CA GLY A 499 -29.78 -4.66 5.36
C GLY A 499 -29.17 -5.07 4.01
N VAL A 500 -28.50 -4.16 3.29
CA VAL A 500 -27.94 -4.40 1.94
C VAL A 500 -26.41 -4.48 1.98
N GLY A 501 -25.84 -5.53 1.41
CA GLY A 501 -24.39 -5.67 1.22
C GLY A 501 -23.76 -4.47 0.49
N VAL A 502 -22.59 -4.01 0.95
CA VAL A 502 -22.02 -2.70 0.56
C VAL A 502 -21.08 -2.78 -0.65
N GLY A 503 -20.86 -3.96 -1.24
CA GLY A 503 -20.22 -4.28 -2.53
C GLY A 503 -18.76 -3.86 -2.72
N SER A 504 -18.26 -2.95 -1.88
CA SER A 504 -17.17 -2.03 -2.21
C SER A 504 -16.18 -1.83 -1.06
N ASN A 505 -16.36 -2.56 0.04
CA ASN A 505 -15.57 -2.47 1.26
C ASN A 505 -15.03 -3.85 1.69
N GLY A 506 -14.06 -3.83 2.61
CA GLY A 506 -13.55 -5.05 3.23
C GLY A 506 -12.87 -5.99 2.25
N VAL A 507 -13.12 -7.29 2.37
CA VAL A 507 -12.50 -8.33 1.57
C VAL A 507 -12.82 -8.19 0.07
N ASN A 508 -13.97 -7.62 -0.29
CA ASN A 508 -14.32 -7.31 -1.68
C ASN A 508 -13.34 -6.34 -2.35
N LYS A 509 -12.72 -5.45 -1.57
CA LYS A 509 -11.76 -4.45 -2.07
C LYS A 509 -10.52 -5.09 -2.69
N LEU A 510 -10.18 -6.31 -2.28
CA LEU A 510 -9.05 -7.05 -2.85
C LEU A 510 -9.27 -7.40 -4.33
N PHE A 511 -10.52 -7.51 -4.80
CA PHE A 511 -10.82 -8.07 -6.13
C PHE A 511 -11.70 -7.18 -7.01
N ASN A 512 -12.45 -6.23 -6.43
CA ASN A 512 -13.43 -5.45 -7.19
C ASN A 512 -12.85 -4.46 -8.21
N TRP A 513 -11.53 -4.25 -8.22
CA TRP A 513 -10.81 -3.46 -9.22
C TRP A 513 -10.53 -4.24 -10.52
N MET A 514 -10.50 -5.58 -10.44
CA MET A 514 -10.09 -6.46 -11.55
C MET A 514 -10.98 -6.35 -12.79
N PRO A 515 -12.32 -6.21 -12.70
CA PRO A 515 -13.17 -6.06 -13.88
C PRO A 515 -12.80 -4.83 -14.72
N ASP A 516 -12.53 -3.69 -14.08
CA ASP A 516 -12.13 -2.45 -14.75
C ASP A 516 -10.69 -2.52 -15.31
N ALA A 517 -9.86 -3.41 -14.76
CA ALA A 517 -8.48 -3.64 -15.20
C ALA A 517 -8.36 -4.72 -16.28
N ALA A 518 -9.40 -5.51 -16.56
CA ALA A 518 -9.29 -6.70 -17.40
C ALA A 518 -8.72 -6.44 -18.80
N ILE A 519 -9.02 -5.27 -19.37
CA ILE A 519 -8.47 -4.81 -20.64
C ILE A 519 -7.93 -3.38 -20.47
N PRO A 520 -6.73 -3.05 -20.96
CA PRO A 520 -6.17 -1.70 -20.82
C PRO A 520 -7.04 -0.64 -21.51
N HIS A 521 -7.47 0.38 -20.77
CA HIS A 521 -8.45 1.37 -21.25
C HIS A 521 -7.87 2.45 -22.18
N ASP A 522 -6.57 2.77 -22.07
CA ASP A 522 -5.92 3.85 -22.82
C ASP A 522 -4.55 3.48 -23.41
N GLY A 523 -4.11 2.23 -23.26
CA GLY A 523 -2.81 1.74 -23.72
C GLY A 523 -1.60 2.34 -23.00
N SER A 524 -1.79 3.06 -21.90
CA SER A 524 -0.69 3.51 -21.03
C SER A 524 0.05 2.30 -20.43
N LEU A 525 1.33 2.48 -20.11
CA LEU A 525 2.13 1.40 -19.50
C LEU A 525 1.59 1.02 -18.13
N GLU A 526 1.02 1.97 -17.40
CA GLU A 526 0.33 1.78 -16.13
C GLU A 526 -0.92 0.91 -16.29
N ALA A 527 -1.79 1.20 -17.28
CA ALA A 527 -2.99 0.40 -17.55
C ALA A 527 -2.64 -1.02 -18.03
N ILE A 528 -1.58 -1.17 -18.81
CA ILE A 528 -1.08 -2.49 -19.25
C ILE A 528 -0.59 -3.30 -18.04
N ALA A 529 0.26 -2.70 -17.19
CA ALA A 529 0.77 -3.37 -15.98
C ALA A 529 -0.35 -3.74 -15.01
N GLU A 530 -1.38 -2.91 -14.90
CA GLU A 530 -2.56 -3.19 -14.09
C GLU A 530 -3.38 -4.37 -14.65
N SER A 531 -3.58 -4.41 -15.96
CA SER A 531 -4.27 -5.50 -16.64
C SER A 531 -3.53 -6.83 -16.51
N GLU A 532 -2.20 -6.82 -16.70
CA GLU A 532 -1.37 -8.01 -16.47
C GLU A 532 -1.47 -8.52 -15.03
N ARG A 533 -1.45 -7.62 -14.03
CA ARG A 533 -1.64 -8.02 -12.62
C ARG A 533 -3.01 -8.65 -12.40
N ALA A 534 -4.06 -8.07 -12.97
CA ALA A 534 -5.42 -8.58 -12.81
C ALA A 534 -5.56 -9.99 -13.41
N GLY A 535 -4.97 -10.27 -14.58
CA GLY A 535 -4.95 -11.62 -15.17
C GLY A 535 -4.13 -12.63 -14.38
N HIS A 536 -2.97 -12.25 -13.84
CA HIS A 536 -2.21 -13.12 -12.92
C HIS A 536 -3.03 -13.46 -11.66
N VAL A 537 -3.67 -12.44 -11.05
CA VAL A 537 -4.54 -12.62 -9.88
C VAL A 537 -5.71 -13.55 -10.20
N ALA A 538 -6.37 -13.38 -11.36
CA ALA A 538 -7.47 -14.25 -11.78
C ALA A 538 -7.02 -15.70 -11.96
N SER A 539 -5.84 -15.92 -12.54
CA SER A 539 -5.25 -17.26 -12.74
C SER A 539 -4.96 -17.95 -11.42
N GLU A 540 -4.33 -17.25 -10.48
CA GLU A 540 -4.01 -17.82 -9.17
C GLU A 540 -5.25 -18.02 -8.30
N LEU A 541 -6.24 -17.12 -8.35
CA LEU A 541 -7.53 -17.33 -7.67
C LEU A 541 -8.23 -18.57 -8.19
N ALA A 542 -8.30 -18.75 -9.52
CA ALA A 542 -8.89 -19.93 -10.13
C ALA A 542 -8.19 -21.23 -9.68
N ARG A 543 -6.85 -21.22 -9.60
CA ARG A 543 -6.06 -22.33 -9.06
C ARG A 543 -6.38 -22.58 -7.58
N ILE A 544 -6.43 -21.54 -6.75
CA ILE A 544 -6.75 -21.65 -5.31
C ILE A 544 -8.16 -22.21 -5.11
N PHE A 545 -9.14 -21.82 -5.92
CA PHE A 545 -10.50 -22.39 -5.87
C PHE A 545 -10.50 -23.88 -6.17
N ALA A 546 -9.75 -24.30 -7.18
CA ALA A 546 -9.63 -25.72 -7.51
C ALA A 546 -8.91 -26.52 -6.41
N GLU A 547 -7.85 -25.97 -5.82
CA GLU A 547 -7.09 -26.62 -4.74
C GLU A 547 -7.87 -26.74 -3.43
N ASN A 548 -8.72 -25.76 -3.12
CA ASN A 548 -9.50 -25.70 -1.87
C ASN A 548 -10.99 -25.93 -2.12
N ARG A 549 -11.36 -26.57 -3.25
CA ARG A 549 -12.76 -26.70 -3.67
C ARG A 549 -13.64 -27.22 -2.55
N THR A 550 -13.21 -28.31 -1.90
CA THR A 550 -13.96 -28.96 -0.82
C THR A 550 -14.18 -28.02 0.36
N GLU A 551 -13.13 -27.32 0.79
CA GLU A 551 -13.17 -26.38 1.89
C GLU A 551 -13.96 -25.11 1.58
N LEU A 552 -14.18 -24.79 0.30
CA LEU A 552 -14.95 -23.62 -0.15
C LEU A 552 -16.43 -23.95 -0.40
N VAL A 553 -16.77 -25.21 -0.69
CA VAL A 553 -18.18 -25.63 -0.84
C VAL A 553 -18.78 -26.21 0.43
N ASP A 554 -17.95 -26.69 1.37
CA ASP A 554 -18.36 -27.28 2.65
C ASP A 554 -17.56 -26.65 3.82
N ILE A 555 -17.90 -25.42 4.20
CA ILE A 555 -17.22 -24.65 5.26
C ILE A 555 -17.78 -25.02 6.63
N GLY A 556 -16.88 -25.40 7.55
CA GLY A 556 -17.20 -25.63 8.96
C GLY A 556 -18.13 -26.82 9.21
N ASP A 557 -18.65 -26.92 10.44
CA ASP A 557 -19.52 -28.03 10.85
C ASP A 557 -20.91 -27.97 10.20
N ASP A 558 -21.38 -26.75 9.89
CA ASP A 558 -22.65 -26.51 9.19
C ASP A 558 -22.56 -26.77 7.68
N LYS A 559 -21.33 -27.00 7.16
CA LYS A 559 -21.03 -27.23 5.76
C LYS A 559 -21.66 -26.18 4.83
N LEU A 560 -21.49 -24.91 5.16
CA LEU A 560 -21.98 -23.83 4.31
C LEU A 560 -21.08 -23.70 3.10
N ALA A 561 -21.64 -23.49 1.92
CA ALA A 561 -20.82 -23.10 0.78
C ALA A 561 -20.42 -21.62 0.89
N ILE A 562 -19.31 -21.21 0.24
CA ILE A 562 -18.84 -19.82 0.30
C ILE A 562 -19.91 -18.82 -0.17
N GLY A 563 -20.73 -19.17 -1.16
CA GLY A 563 -21.83 -18.34 -1.63
C GLY A 563 -22.96 -18.18 -0.62
N GLU A 564 -23.12 -19.14 0.30
CA GLU A 564 -24.10 -19.04 1.39
C GLU A 564 -23.56 -18.25 2.57
N LEU A 565 -22.28 -18.47 2.91
CA LEU A 565 -21.59 -17.75 3.99
C LEU A 565 -21.35 -16.28 3.62
N ASN A 566 -20.83 -16.05 2.42
CA ASN A 566 -20.34 -14.77 1.92
C ASN A 566 -20.86 -14.50 0.49
N PRO A 567 -22.17 -14.27 0.30
CA PRO A 567 -22.78 -14.10 -1.02
C PRO A 567 -22.20 -12.91 -1.80
N GLU A 568 -21.99 -11.77 -1.13
CA GLU A 568 -21.46 -10.57 -1.77
C GLU A 568 -20.02 -10.77 -2.27
N LEU A 569 -19.17 -11.41 -1.45
CA LEU A 569 -17.81 -11.76 -1.83
C LEU A 569 -17.79 -12.70 -3.03
N THR A 570 -18.64 -13.72 -3.02
CA THR A 570 -18.75 -14.68 -4.13
C THR A 570 -19.18 -13.99 -5.42
N GLN A 571 -20.08 -13.02 -5.36
CA GLN A 571 -20.45 -12.18 -6.50
C GLN A 571 -19.29 -11.29 -6.98
N THR A 572 -18.52 -10.70 -6.07
CA THR A 572 -17.32 -9.93 -6.41
C THR A 572 -16.28 -10.80 -7.13
N LEU A 573 -16.04 -12.02 -6.63
CA LEU A 573 -15.13 -12.99 -7.23
C LEU A 573 -15.61 -13.43 -8.62
N ALA A 574 -16.90 -13.70 -8.79
CA ALA A 574 -17.48 -14.03 -10.10
C ALA A 574 -17.25 -12.90 -11.12
N LYS A 575 -17.48 -11.63 -10.73
CA LYS A 575 -17.20 -10.48 -11.60
C LYS A 575 -15.71 -10.33 -11.91
N ALA A 576 -14.86 -10.57 -10.93
CA ALA A 576 -13.42 -10.44 -11.06
C ALA A 576 -12.81 -11.48 -12.01
N ILE A 577 -13.31 -12.74 -11.99
CA ILE A 577 -12.75 -13.84 -12.79
C ILE A 577 -13.41 -13.95 -14.17
N ALA A 578 -14.70 -13.63 -14.31
CA ALA A 578 -15.48 -13.80 -15.55
C ALA A 578 -14.80 -13.29 -16.84
N PRO A 579 -14.11 -12.13 -16.86
CA PRO A 579 -13.46 -11.65 -18.07
C PRO A 579 -12.37 -12.59 -18.62
N TYR A 580 -11.78 -13.43 -17.77
CA TYR A 580 -10.59 -14.24 -18.08
C TYR A 580 -10.91 -15.72 -18.33
N THR A 581 -12.18 -16.13 -18.25
CA THR A 581 -12.64 -17.52 -18.44
C THR A 581 -12.08 -18.18 -19.72
N PRO A 582 -12.03 -17.51 -20.88
CA PRO A 582 -11.50 -18.14 -22.09
C PRO A 582 -10.02 -18.49 -21.97
N GLU A 583 -9.19 -17.57 -21.47
CA GLU A 583 -7.75 -17.76 -21.29
C GLU A 583 -7.47 -18.81 -20.21
N LEU A 584 -8.27 -18.86 -19.14
CA LEU A 584 -8.23 -19.94 -18.15
C LEU A 584 -8.51 -21.31 -18.79
N ALA A 585 -9.38 -21.38 -19.80
CA ALA A 585 -9.65 -22.59 -20.60
C ALA A 585 -8.60 -22.86 -21.71
N GLY A 586 -7.63 -21.96 -21.88
CA GLY A 586 -6.53 -22.07 -22.85
C GLY A 586 -6.74 -21.31 -24.16
N ALA A 587 -7.58 -20.28 -24.18
CA ALA A 587 -7.68 -19.35 -25.30
C ALA A 587 -6.38 -18.58 -25.53
N ASP A 588 -6.14 -18.17 -26.77
CA ASP A 588 -5.12 -17.17 -27.08
C ASP A 588 -5.57 -15.79 -26.53
N PRO A 589 -4.74 -15.10 -25.71
CA PRO A 589 -5.09 -13.78 -25.16
C PRO A 589 -5.47 -12.73 -26.21
N ASP A 590 -4.98 -12.87 -27.45
CA ASP A 590 -5.33 -11.95 -28.55
C ASP A 590 -6.82 -12.03 -28.96
N ILE A 591 -7.55 -13.07 -28.56
CA ILE A 591 -8.98 -13.24 -28.89
C ILE A 591 -9.85 -12.25 -28.10
N PHE A 592 -9.59 -12.10 -26.79
CA PHE A 592 -10.41 -11.27 -25.91
C PHE A 592 -9.68 -10.03 -25.39
N GLY A 593 -8.36 -9.94 -25.59
CA GLY A 593 -7.54 -8.78 -25.27
C GLY A 593 -7.19 -8.65 -23.77
N THR A 594 -7.43 -9.70 -22.98
CA THR A 594 -6.96 -9.75 -21.58
C THR A 594 -5.46 -10.03 -21.54
N LEU A 595 -4.79 -9.62 -20.46
CA LEU A 595 -3.34 -9.77 -20.31
C LEU A 595 -2.99 -10.52 -19.03
N GLY A 596 -1.84 -11.20 -19.00
CA GLY A 596 -1.29 -11.87 -17.80
C GLY A 596 -1.98 -13.18 -17.40
N THR A 597 -3.07 -13.59 -18.05
CA THR A 597 -3.75 -14.84 -17.69
C THR A 597 -2.97 -16.08 -18.13
N SER A 598 -2.90 -17.08 -17.25
CA SER A 598 -2.37 -18.41 -17.55
C SER A 598 -3.51 -19.43 -17.56
N SER A 599 -3.46 -20.38 -18.50
CA SER A 599 -4.45 -21.46 -18.57
C SER A 599 -4.34 -22.39 -17.36
N LEU A 600 -5.49 -22.90 -16.91
CA LEU A 600 -5.54 -23.98 -15.91
C LEU A 600 -5.00 -25.29 -16.50
N ASP A 601 -4.45 -26.15 -15.65
CA ASP A 601 -3.74 -27.37 -16.07
C ASP A 601 -4.72 -28.51 -16.44
N SER A 602 -5.95 -28.44 -15.95
CA SER A 602 -6.92 -29.52 -16.12
C SER A 602 -8.37 -29.07 -16.25
N ALA A 603 -9.18 -29.97 -16.80
CA ALA A 603 -10.61 -29.79 -16.92
C ALA A 603 -11.32 -29.79 -15.55
N TYR A 604 -10.75 -30.49 -14.58
CA TYR A 604 -11.24 -30.47 -13.20
C TYR A 604 -11.09 -29.10 -12.56
N GLU A 605 -9.96 -28.42 -12.75
CA GLU A 605 -9.73 -27.09 -12.17
C GLU A 605 -10.75 -26.07 -12.66
N LEU A 606 -10.99 -25.99 -13.97
CA LEU A 606 -11.99 -25.06 -14.51
C LEU A 606 -13.40 -25.40 -14.01
N LYS A 607 -13.75 -26.69 -13.96
CA LYS A 607 -15.03 -27.15 -13.40
C LYS A 607 -15.18 -26.76 -11.92
N SER A 608 -14.11 -26.86 -11.12
CA SER A 608 -14.13 -26.47 -9.71
C SER A 608 -14.35 -24.96 -9.54
N VAL A 609 -13.78 -24.12 -10.40
CA VAL A 609 -14.04 -22.67 -10.39
C VAL A 609 -15.52 -22.38 -10.58
N PHE A 610 -16.15 -23.01 -11.58
CA PHE A 610 -17.60 -22.90 -11.80
C PHE A 610 -18.36 -23.37 -10.56
N GLN A 611 -18.07 -24.55 -10.02
CA GLN A 611 -18.76 -25.08 -8.83
C GLN A 611 -18.69 -24.12 -7.63
N VAL A 612 -17.49 -23.57 -7.33
CA VAL A 612 -17.31 -22.66 -6.20
C VAL A 612 -18.10 -21.37 -6.39
N LEU A 613 -18.06 -20.76 -7.57
CA LEU A 613 -18.81 -19.53 -7.86
C LEU A 613 -20.33 -19.79 -7.96
N ASP A 614 -20.71 -20.95 -8.45
CA ASP A 614 -22.07 -21.46 -8.48
C ASP A 614 -22.60 -21.80 -7.09
N SER A 615 -21.86 -21.58 -6.00
CA SER A 615 -22.44 -21.70 -4.66
C SER A 615 -23.32 -20.52 -4.25
N ASP A 616 -23.20 -19.36 -4.92
CA ASP A 616 -24.17 -18.26 -4.84
C ASP A 616 -24.94 -18.14 -6.15
N PRO A 617 -26.29 -18.19 -6.16
CA PRO A 617 -27.06 -18.16 -7.39
C PRO A 617 -26.86 -16.91 -8.25
N VAL A 618 -26.56 -15.77 -7.65
CA VAL A 618 -26.32 -14.51 -8.38
C VAL A 618 -24.92 -14.50 -9.00
N ALA A 619 -23.90 -14.93 -8.25
CA ALA A 619 -22.54 -15.10 -8.72
C ALA A 619 -22.49 -16.11 -9.87
N GLY A 620 -23.14 -17.27 -9.70
CA GLY A 620 -23.30 -18.28 -10.75
C GLY A 620 -23.96 -17.67 -11.99
N ARG A 621 -25.07 -16.93 -11.86
CA ARG A 621 -25.69 -16.24 -13.01
C ARG A 621 -24.70 -15.33 -13.75
N ILE A 622 -23.95 -14.49 -13.02
CA ILE A 622 -22.97 -13.56 -13.60
C ILE A 622 -21.89 -14.33 -14.37
N PHE A 623 -21.28 -15.32 -13.73
CA PHE A 623 -20.15 -16.06 -14.27
C PHE A 623 -20.56 -16.92 -15.48
N ASN A 624 -21.64 -17.69 -15.37
CA ASN A 624 -22.17 -18.53 -16.45
C ASN A 624 -22.67 -17.70 -17.65
N SER A 625 -23.36 -16.57 -17.40
CA SER A 625 -23.78 -15.66 -18.48
C SER A 625 -22.59 -15.13 -19.27
N MET A 626 -21.52 -14.71 -18.59
CA MET A 626 -20.31 -14.21 -19.24
C MET A 626 -19.62 -15.30 -20.05
N ALA A 627 -19.47 -16.50 -19.47
CA ALA A 627 -18.88 -17.66 -20.13
C ALA A 627 -19.66 -18.02 -21.41
N ALA A 628 -20.99 -18.06 -21.36
CA ALA A 628 -21.83 -18.34 -22.52
C ALA A 628 -21.67 -17.28 -23.62
N ILE A 629 -21.64 -15.99 -23.28
CA ILE A 629 -21.41 -14.92 -24.27
C ILE A 629 -20.03 -15.03 -24.92
N GLN A 630 -19.01 -15.41 -24.15
CA GLN A 630 -17.66 -15.64 -24.68
C GLN A 630 -17.64 -16.87 -25.60
N VAL A 631 -18.37 -17.93 -25.27
CA VAL A 631 -18.52 -19.12 -26.13
C VAL A 631 -19.27 -18.79 -27.42
N ASP A 632 -20.37 -18.02 -27.36
CA ASP A 632 -21.08 -17.53 -28.54
C ASP A 632 -20.12 -16.77 -29.48
N HIS A 633 -19.25 -15.94 -28.91
CA HIS A 633 -18.24 -15.25 -29.68
C HIS A 633 -17.19 -16.18 -30.30
N ILE A 634 -16.75 -17.22 -29.56
CA ILE A 634 -15.84 -18.25 -30.08
C ILE A 634 -16.47 -18.99 -31.28
N GLN A 635 -17.76 -19.32 -31.18
CA GLN A 635 -18.52 -19.96 -32.26
C GLN A 635 -18.71 -19.04 -33.46
N GLU A 636 -18.96 -17.75 -33.23
CA GLU A 636 -19.00 -16.71 -34.26
C GLU A 636 -17.66 -16.61 -35.01
N LEU A 637 -16.53 -16.55 -34.27
CA LEU A 637 -15.20 -16.49 -34.86
C LEU A 637 -14.88 -17.72 -35.70
N PHE A 638 -15.31 -18.90 -35.26
CA PHE A 638 -15.21 -20.13 -36.07
C PHE A 638 -16.07 -20.06 -37.32
N GLY A 639 -17.30 -19.55 -37.22
CA GLY A 639 -18.19 -19.36 -38.36
C GLY A 639 -17.59 -18.44 -39.44
N ALA A 640 -16.95 -17.36 -38.99
CA ALA A 640 -16.27 -16.40 -39.85
C ALA A 640 -14.99 -16.96 -40.49
N ASP A 641 -14.26 -17.83 -39.79
CA ASP A 641 -13.07 -18.52 -40.29
C ASP A 641 -13.07 -20.00 -39.86
N PRO A 642 -13.65 -20.90 -40.69
CA PRO A 642 -13.76 -22.32 -40.38
C PRO A 642 -12.42 -23.07 -40.30
N THR A 643 -11.30 -22.43 -40.67
CA THR A 643 -9.97 -23.05 -40.54
C THR A 643 -9.48 -23.09 -39.09
N ARG A 644 -10.13 -22.34 -38.18
CA ARG A 644 -9.79 -22.24 -36.76
C ARG A 644 -10.47 -23.33 -35.92
N ALA A 645 -10.36 -24.59 -36.33
CA ALA A 645 -11.05 -25.71 -35.66
C ALA A 645 -10.74 -25.85 -34.16
N SER A 646 -9.59 -25.36 -33.67
CA SER A 646 -9.23 -25.34 -32.25
C SER A 646 -10.19 -24.50 -31.37
N LEU A 647 -10.98 -23.61 -31.97
CA LEU A 647 -12.06 -22.89 -31.27
C LEU A 647 -13.14 -23.84 -30.75
N GLY A 648 -13.36 -24.98 -31.41
CA GLY A 648 -14.25 -26.04 -30.91
C GLY A 648 -13.76 -26.68 -29.62
N THR A 649 -12.45 -26.90 -29.50
CA THR A 649 -11.83 -27.34 -28.23
C THR A 649 -12.09 -26.33 -27.13
N LEU A 650 -11.83 -25.04 -27.38
CA LEU A 650 -12.01 -23.99 -26.38
C LEU A 650 -13.47 -23.90 -25.89
N ALA A 651 -14.42 -23.85 -26.82
CA ALA A 651 -15.85 -23.81 -26.48
C ALA A 651 -16.27 -25.05 -25.67
N GLY A 652 -15.82 -26.25 -26.08
CA GLY A 652 -16.13 -27.50 -25.38
C GLY A 652 -15.62 -27.50 -23.95
N ARG A 653 -14.39 -27.01 -23.72
CA ARG A 653 -13.82 -26.90 -22.37
C ARG A 653 -14.65 -25.99 -21.46
N ILE A 654 -15.02 -24.80 -21.96
CA ILE A 654 -15.79 -23.82 -21.19
C ILE A 654 -17.20 -24.34 -20.92
N GLU A 655 -17.96 -24.72 -21.95
CA GLU A 655 -19.35 -25.19 -21.79
C GLU A 655 -19.44 -26.47 -20.94
N GLY A 656 -18.46 -27.38 -21.10
CA GLY A 656 -18.38 -28.60 -20.31
C GLY A 656 -18.09 -28.34 -18.84
N ALA A 657 -17.11 -27.49 -18.53
CA ALA A 657 -16.78 -27.11 -17.16
C ALA A 657 -17.92 -26.33 -16.49
N MET A 658 -18.54 -25.41 -17.23
CA MET A 658 -19.71 -24.64 -16.83
C MET A 658 -20.86 -25.56 -16.41
N THR A 659 -21.24 -26.49 -17.29
CA THR A 659 -22.32 -27.45 -17.02
C THR A 659 -21.97 -28.40 -15.87
N GLY A 660 -20.72 -28.90 -15.86
CA GLY A 660 -20.25 -29.84 -14.84
C GLY A 660 -20.14 -29.22 -13.46
N GLY A 661 -19.72 -27.96 -13.35
CA GLY A 661 -19.56 -27.22 -12.10
C GLY A 661 -20.91 -26.94 -11.46
N MET A 662 -21.86 -26.43 -12.24
CA MET A 662 -23.22 -26.19 -11.80
C MET A 662 -23.90 -27.47 -11.29
N GLN A 663 -23.81 -28.56 -12.05
CA GLN A 663 -24.40 -29.83 -11.63
C GLN A 663 -23.75 -30.34 -10.34
N ALA A 664 -22.42 -30.24 -10.24
CA ALA A 664 -21.70 -30.64 -9.03
C ALA A 664 -22.13 -29.82 -7.80
N GLN A 665 -22.46 -28.54 -7.97
CA GLN A 665 -22.97 -27.73 -6.86
C GLN A 665 -24.40 -28.10 -6.46
N ILE A 666 -25.30 -28.31 -7.44
CA ILE A 666 -26.67 -28.77 -7.16
C ILE A 666 -26.65 -30.12 -6.43
N ASP A 667 -25.76 -31.03 -6.85
CA ASP A 667 -25.55 -32.31 -6.18
C ASP A 667 -25.06 -32.09 -4.75
N ASN A 668 -24.08 -31.20 -4.54
CA ASN A 668 -23.55 -30.85 -3.20
C ASN A 668 -24.66 -30.30 -2.27
N ASP A 669 -25.45 -29.34 -2.75
CA ASP A 669 -26.58 -28.77 -1.99
C ASP A 669 -27.64 -29.81 -1.67
N THR A 670 -27.85 -30.77 -2.56
CA THR A 670 -28.77 -31.88 -2.33
C THR A 670 -28.24 -32.85 -1.28
N GLU A 671 -26.96 -33.21 -1.35
CA GLU A 671 -26.30 -34.10 -0.38
C GLU A 671 -26.27 -33.51 1.03
N ASP A 672 -25.98 -32.22 1.15
CA ASP A 672 -25.97 -31.51 2.44
C ASP A 672 -27.34 -31.00 2.89
N SER A 673 -28.41 -31.41 2.19
CA SER A 673 -29.81 -31.08 2.56
C SER A 673 -30.14 -29.58 2.55
N ARG A 674 -29.42 -28.79 1.74
CA ARG A 674 -29.58 -27.33 1.56
C ARG A 674 -30.72 -26.99 0.59
N SER A 675 -31.93 -27.41 0.94
CA SER A 675 -33.12 -27.27 0.09
C SER A 675 -33.48 -25.83 -0.33
N HIS A 676 -33.05 -24.83 0.45
CA HIS A 676 -33.24 -23.41 0.12
C HIS A 676 -32.33 -22.94 -1.03
N ALA A 677 -31.08 -23.40 -1.08
CA ALA A 677 -30.15 -23.10 -2.17
C ALA A 677 -30.65 -23.70 -3.50
N VAL A 678 -31.05 -24.98 -3.49
CA VAL A 678 -31.66 -25.65 -4.65
C VAL A 678 -32.91 -24.91 -5.15
N LYS A 679 -33.75 -24.44 -4.23
CA LYS A 679 -34.94 -23.66 -4.56
C LYS A 679 -34.57 -22.30 -5.15
N ALA A 680 -33.53 -21.64 -4.64
CA ALA A 680 -33.05 -20.37 -5.18
C ALA A 680 -32.58 -20.54 -6.64
N TYR A 681 -31.83 -21.60 -6.98
CA TYR A 681 -31.48 -21.91 -8.39
C TYR A 681 -32.71 -22.06 -9.27
N THR A 682 -33.75 -22.71 -8.75
CA THR A 682 -34.99 -22.97 -9.50
C THR A 682 -35.83 -21.70 -9.66
N GLU A 683 -35.96 -20.88 -8.62
CA GLU A 683 -36.69 -19.61 -8.63
C GLU A 683 -35.99 -18.54 -9.48
N HIS A 684 -34.67 -18.61 -9.55
CA HIS A 684 -33.82 -17.76 -10.36
C HIS A 684 -33.49 -18.35 -11.73
N GLY A 685 -34.21 -19.40 -12.13
CA GLY A 685 -33.98 -20.34 -13.23
C GLY A 685 -33.93 -19.77 -14.66
N ALA A 686 -33.72 -18.47 -14.83
CA ALA A 686 -33.11 -17.93 -16.03
C ALA A 686 -31.64 -17.57 -15.69
N MET A 687 -30.72 -18.51 -15.93
CA MET A 687 -29.29 -18.21 -15.87
C MET A 687 -28.85 -17.14 -16.87
N TYR A 688 -29.70 -16.87 -17.86
CA TYR A 688 -29.38 -16.10 -19.06
C TYR A 688 -30.31 -14.89 -19.25
N ASP A 689 -30.84 -14.27 -18.19
CA ASP A 689 -31.82 -13.17 -18.34
C ASP A 689 -31.17 -11.84 -18.80
N SER A 690 -31.20 -11.59 -20.11
CA SER A 690 -30.92 -10.35 -20.85
C SER A 690 -29.55 -9.67 -20.62
N GLY A 691 -28.86 -9.33 -21.73
CA GLY A 691 -27.55 -8.66 -21.70
C GLY A 691 -27.51 -7.33 -20.92
N LYS A 692 -28.65 -6.66 -20.71
CA LYS A 692 -28.73 -5.41 -19.93
C LYS A 692 -28.47 -5.61 -18.44
N ALA A 693 -28.93 -6.72 -17.85
CA ALA A 693 -28.65 -7.04 -16.45
C ALA A 693 -27.14 -7.28 -16.23
N LEU A 694 -26.51 -7.95 -17.21
CA LEU A 694 -25.08 -8.24 -17.19
C LEU A 694 -24.21 -6.98 -17.32
N VAL A 695 -24.54 -6.08 -18.26
CA VAL A 695 -23.88 -4.78 -18.41
C VAL A 695 -23.96 -3.94 -17.13
N SER A 696 -25.07 -4.02 -16.38
CA SER A 696 -25.17 -3.34 -15.09
C SER A 696 -24.44 -4.06 -13.94
N ALA A 697 -24.25 -5.37 -14.03
CA ALA A 697 -23.64 -6.17 -12.98
C ALA A 697 -22.10 -6.12 -13.02
N VAL A 698 -21.52 -5.99 -14.21
CA VAL A 698 -20.07 -5.88 -14.44
C VAL A 698 -19.78 -4.52 -15.08
N PRO A 699 -19.40 -3.49 -14.30
CA PRO A 699 -18.86 -2.25 -14.86
C PRO A 699 -17.59 -2.53 -15.67
N GLY A 700 -17.30 -1.70 -16.67
CA GLY A 700 -15.99 -1.75 -17.35
C GLY A 700 -15.79 -2.87 -18.36
N LEU A 701 -16.84 -3.65 -18.72
CA LEU A 701 -16.75 -4.69 -19.76
C LEU A 701 -15.99 -4.18 -20.98
N GLY A 702 -14.90 -4.88 -21.33
CA GLY A 702 -13.98 -4.36 -22.32
C GLY A 702 -14.59 -4.25 -23.72
N PRO A 703 -13.94 -3.52 -24.64
CA PRO A 703 -14.55 -3.10 -25.90
C PRO A 703 -15.08 -4.25 -26.76
N ILE A 704 -14.42 -5.41 -26.75
CA ILE A 704 -14.85 -6.61 -27.48
C ILE A 704 -16.13 -7.18 -26.86
N VAL A 705 -16.13 -7.43 -25.54
CA VAL A 705 -17.30 -7.95 -24.82
C VAL A 705 -18.47 -6.97 -24.85
N LYS A 706 -18.19 -5.67 -24.70
CA LYS A 706 -19.17 -4.61 -24.83
C LYS A 706 -19.71 -4.48 -26.25
N ALA A 707 -18.88 -4.61 -27.29
CA ALA A 707 -19.35 -4.63 -28.67
C ALA A 707 -20.22 -5.87 -28.95
N ILE A 708 -19.87 -7.03 -28.39
CA ILE A 708 -20.72 -8.23 -28.46
C ILE A 708 -22.07 -7.96 -27.82
N LEU A 709 -22.10 -7.37 -26.61
CA LEU A 709 -23.30 -7.02 -25.86
C LEU A 709 -24.14 -5.92 -26.52
N ASP A 710 -23.53 -4.82 -26.98
CA ASP A 710 -24.20 -3.68 -27.60
C ASP A 710 -24.81 -4.04 -28.96
N VAL A 711 -24.20 -4.98 -29.70
CA VAL A 711 -24.73 -5.48 -30.98
C VAL A 711 -25.73 -6.63 -30.76
N SER A 712 -25.61 -7.41 -29.67
CA SER A 712 -26.57 -8.49 -29.31
C SER A 712 -27.81 -8.01 -28.56
N ALA A 713 -27.80 -6.77 -28.03
CA ALA A 713 -28.82 -6.28 -27.11
C ALA A 713 -29.67 -5.07 -27.54
N PRO A 714 -30.32 -5.05 -28.72
CA PRO A 714 -31.54 -4.25 -28.82
C PRO A 714 -32.69 -4.89 -28.03
N GLU A 715 -32.83 -6.23 -28.07
CA GLU A 715 -33.79 -7.03 -27.28
C GLU A 715 -33.25 -8.48 -27.16
N ALA A 716 -32.08 -8.65 -26.55
CA ALA A 716 -31.25 -9.86 -26.64
C ALA A 716 -32.04 -11.18 -26.47
N LYS A 717 -31.97 -12.01 -27.53
CA LYS A 717 -32.41 -13.40 -27.67
C LYS A 717 -31.81 -14.31 -26.58
N LEU A 718 -32.31 -14.21 -25.36
CA LEU A 718 -32.09 -15.21 -24.30
C LEU A 718 -33.44 -15.70 -23.76
N GLU A 719 -34.42 -15.86 -24.66
CA GLU A 719 -35.78 -16.33 -24.36
C GLU A 719 -35.85 -17.86 -24.15
N PHE A 720 -34.71 -18.55 -24.23
CA PHE A 720 -34.64 -19.95 -23.87
C PHE A 720 -34.42 -20.06 -22.36
N VAL A 721 -35.48 -20.48 -21.68
CA VAL A 721 -35.54 -20.95 -20.29
C VAL A 721 -36.16 -19.95 -19.30
N GLY A 722 -37.44 -20.15 -19.05
CA GLY A 722 -38.08 -19.87 -17.76
C GLY A 722 -38.95 -21.06 -17.35
N LEU A 723 -38.90 -21.49 -16.09
CA LEU A 723 -39.93 -22.37 -15.53
C LEU A 723 -41.15 -21.55 -15.09
N PRO A 724 -42.38 -22.04 -15.30
CA PRO A 724 -43.54 -21.47 -14.65
C PRO A 724 -43.48 -21.71 -13.12
N PRO A 725 -43.93 -20.76 -12.30
CA PRO A 725 -43.83 -20.89 -10.85
C PRO A 725 -44.84 -21.93 -10.32
N GLY A 726 -44.34 -22.91 -9.55
CA GLY A 726 -45.16 -23.59 -8.55
C GLY A 726 -45.01 -25.11 -8.42
N GLN A 727 -44.47 -25.48 -7.25
CA GLN A 727 -44.80 -26.64 -6.41
C GLN A 727 -44.41 -28.05 -6.87
N GLY A 728 -43.28 -28.55 -6.36
CA GLY A 728 -43.12 -29.98 -6.06
C GLY A 728 -41.80 -30.32 -5.39
N THR A 729 -41.82 -30.93 -4.20
CA THR A 729 -40.62 -31.48 -3.56
C THR A 729 -40.01 -32.63 -4.38
N GLY A 730 -38.75 -32.50 -4.82
CA GLY A 730 -37.85 -33.59 -5.22
C GLY A 730 -37.81 -33.99 -6.70
N ASN A 731 -36.61 -34.39 -7.17
CA ASN A 731 -36.17 -34.99 -8.46
C ASN A 731 -36.70 -34.46 -9.80
N ALA A 732 -37.96 -34.04 -9.91
CA ALA A 732 -38.57 -33.51 -11.12
C ALA A 732 -38.10 -32.08 -11.43
N GLU A 733 -37.90 -31.25 -10.40
CA GLU A 733 -37.33 -29.89 -10.53
C GLU A 733 -35.84 -29.97 -10.96
N LEU A 734 -35.07 -30.88 -10.37
CA LEU A 734 -33.70 -31.19 -10.79
C LEU A 734 -33.65 -31.67 -12.25
N SER A 735 -34.52 -32.61 -12.65
CA SER A 735 -34.60 -33.06 -14.05
C SER A 735 -35.05 -31.97 -15.02
N ALA A 736 -35.81 -30.98 -14.57
CA ALA A 736 -36.25 -29.84 -15.37
C ALA A 736 -35.14 -28.80 -15.53
N LEU A 737 -34.39 -28.53 -14.45
CA LEU A 737 -33.19 -27.69 -14.46
C LEU A 737 -32.10 -28.31 -15.35
N ASP A 738 -31.85 -29.61 -15.20
CA ASP A 738 -30.92 -30.39 -16.03
C ASP A 738 -31.31 -30.26 -17.52
N ASN A 739 -32.57 -30.53 -17.89
CA ASN A 739 -33.09 -30.33 -19.25
C ASN A 739 -33.04 -28.87 -19.76
N GLN A 740 -32.89 -27.88 -18.87
CA GLN A 740 -32.84 -26.46 -19.22
C GLN A 740 -31.39 -25.95 -19.38
N VAL A 741 -30.46 -26.39 -18.52
CA VAL A 741 -29.02 -26.15 -18.67
C VAL A 741 -28.54 -26.71 -20.02
N PHE A 742 -29.04 -27.88 -20.42
CA PHE A 742 -28.68 -28.54 -21.69
C PHE A 742 -29.33 -27.96 -22.94
N LYS A 743 -30.27 -27.02 -22.81
CA LYS A 743 -30.92 -26.41 -23.97
C LYS A 743 -30.09 -25.26 -24.57
N THR A 744 -29.32 -24.55 -23.76
CA THR A 744 -28.46 -23.45 -24.22
C THR A 744 -27.13 -23.94 -24.80
N THR A 745 -26.64 -25.09 -24.35
CA THR A 745 -25.53 -25.85 -24.98
C THR A 745 -26.00 -26.73 -26.15
N SER A 746 -27.25 -26.55 -26.62
CA SER A 746 -27.79 -27.37 -27.70
C SER A 746 -27.08 -27.07 -29.02
N THR A 747 -26.86 -28.12 -29.80
CA THR A 747 -26.21 -28.02 -31.12
C THR A 747 -26.89 -27.00 -32.03
N GLU A 748 -28.20 -26.75 -31.86
CA GLU A 748 -28.95 -25.75 -32.62
C GLU A 748 -28.46 -24.32 -32.36
N ALA A 749 -28.27 -23.94 -31.08
CA ALA A 749 -27.76 -22.62 -30.72
C ALA A 749 -26.34 -22.41 -31.27
N GLN A 750 -25.49 -23.43 -31.16
CA GLN A 750 -24.11 -23.37 -31.67
C GLN A 750 -24.07 -23.12 -33.18
N TYR A 751 -24.89 -23.84 -33.95
CA TYR A 751 -24.94 -23.65 -35.40
C TYR A 751 -25.51 -22.29 -35.82
N VAL A 752 -26.40 -21.69 -35.02
CA VAL A 752 -26.88 -20.33 -35.26
C VAL A 752 -25.74 -19.32 -35.13
N GLN A 753 -24.95 -19.38 -34.06
CA GLN A 753 -23.83 -18.45 -33.86
C GLN A 753 -22.77 -18.59 -34.95
N MET A 754 -22.44 -19.83 -35.34
CA MET A 754 -21.53 -20.08 -36.45
C MET A 754 -22.09 -19.55 -37.78
N LEU A 755 -23.39 -19.70 -38.05
CA LEU A 755 -24.00 -19.17 -39.28
C LEU A 755 -23.96 -17.64 -39.31
N GLU A 756 -24.24 -16.98 -38.18
CA GLU A 756 -24.11 -15.52 -38.09
C GLU A 756 -22.65 -15.06 -38.27
N GLY A 757 -21.68 -15.79 -37.72
CA GLY A 757 -20.25 -15.54 -37.99
C GLY A 757 -19.92 -15.64 -39.47
N HIS A 758 -20.39 -16.70 -40.12
CA HIS A 758 -20.21 -16.91 -41.55
C HIS A 758 -20.88 -15.82 -42.38
N LEU A 759 -22.09 -15.40 -42.02
CA LEU A 759 -22.82 -14.31 -42.68
C LEU A 759 -22.10 -12.96 -42.59
N ARG A 760 -21.43 -12.67 -41.47
CA ARG A 760 -20.63 -11.44 -41.33
C ARG A 760 -19.40 -11.46 -42.24
N ALA A 761 -18.74 -12.62 -42.38
CA ALA A 761 -17.60 -12.78 -43.28
C ALA A 761 -18.02 -12.84 -44.76
N HIS A 762 -19.21 -13.39 -45.03
CA HIS A 762 -19.76 -13.67 -46.36
C HIS A 762 -21.21 -13.15 -46.48
N PRO A 763 -21.42 -11.83 -46.52
CA PRO A 763 -22.76 -11.24 -46.58
C PRO A 763 -23.50 -11.57 -47.90
N ASP A 764 -22.78 -12.02 -48.92
CA ASP A 764 -23.32 -12.53 -50.17
C ASP A 764 -24.03 -13.89 -50.03
N LEU A 765 -23.85 -14.62 -48.93
CA LEU A 765 -24.59 -15.86 -48.63
C LEU A 765 -26.11 -15.64 -48.65
N VAL A 766 -26.56 -14.43 -48.30
CA VAL A 766 -27.97 -14.02 -48.36
C VAL A 766 -28.58 -14.16 -49.76
N ASP A 767 -27.76 -14.10 -50.81
CA ASP A 767 -28.20 -14.28 -52.20
C ASP A 767 -28.17 -15.74 -52.66
N ASP A 768 -27.62 -16.66 -51.86
CA ASP A 768 -27.60 -18.07 -52.20
C ASP A 768 -29.04 -18.63 -52.25
N PRO A 769 -29.47 -19.22 -53.39
CA PRO A 769 -30.82 -19.76 -53.52
C PRO A 769 -31.16 -20.84 -52.49
N SER A 770 -30.17 -21.55 -51.96
CA SER A 770 -30.30 -22.57 -50.91
C SER A 770 -30.51 -21.92 -49.54
N PHE A 771 -29.80 -20.83 -49.24
CA PHE A 771 -30.02 -20.03 -48.02
C PHE A 771 -31.42 -19.41 -48.00
N ARG A 772 -31.82 -18.72 -49.09
CA ARG A 772 -33.17 -18.12 -49.20
C ARG A 772 -34.30 -19.15 -49.10
N ARG A 773 -34.06 -20.41 -49.51
CA ARG A 773 -35.02 -21.53 -49.38
C ARG A 773 -35.25 -22.00 -47.95
N MET A 774 -34.36 -21.70 -47.00
CA MET A 774 -34.59 -22.01 -45.59
C MET A 774 -35.65 -21.11 -44.98
N PHE A 775 -35.63 -19.83 -45.37
CA PHE A 775 -36.48 -18.76 -44.84
C PHE A 775 -37.65 -18.45 -45.79
N THR A 776 -38.28 -19.49 -46.34
CA THR A 776 -39.45 -19.35 -47.21
C THR A 776 -40.57 -18.59 -46.51
N GLY A 777 -40.98 -17.45 -47.08
CA GLY A 777 -42.01 -16.58 -46.52
C GLY A 777 -41.48 -15.24 -45.98
N GLN A 778 -40.16 -15.08 -45.87
CA GLN A 778 -39.53 -13.80 -45.57
C GLN A 778 -39.41 -12.92 -46.82
N ASP A 779 -39.44 -11.60 -46.63
CA ASP A 779 -39.35 -10.61 -47.70
C ASP A 779 -37.91 -10.10 -47.93
N GLU A 780 -37.71 -9.25 -48.95
CA GLU A 780 -36.37 -8.71 -49.25
C GLU A 780 -35.86 -7.79 -48.13
N ALA A 781 -36.74 -7.19 -47.32
CA ALA A 781 -36.33 -6.35 -46.19
C ALA A 781 -35.70 -7.19 -45.07
N PHE A 782 -36.23 -8.40 -44.81
CA PHE A 782 -35.57 -9.38 -43.95
C PHE A 782 -34.16 -9.71 -44.44
N PHE A 783 -34.01 -10.08 -45.72
CA PHE A 783 -32.73 -10.50 -46.28
C PHE A 783 -31.71 -9.35 -46.30
N GLU A 784 -32.12 -8.13 -46.67
CA GLU A 784 -31.26 -6.95 -46.59
C GLU A 784 -30.89 -6.59 -45.14
N GLY A 785 -31.79 -6.82 -44.18
CA GLY A 785 -31.50 -6.70 -42.75
C GLY A 785 -30.43 -7.69 -42.28
N VAL A 786 -30.56 -8.97 -42.67
CA VAL A 786 -29.56 -10.01 -42.38
C VAL A 786 -28.24 -9.70 -43.07
N ARG A 787 -28.26 -9.23 -44.33
CA ARG A 787 -27.04 -8.83 -45.06
C ARG A 787 -26.32 -7.68 -44.37
N ALA A 788 -27.06 -6.66 -43.93
CA ALA A 788 -26.48 -5.46 -43.32
C ALA A 788 -25.90 -5.71 -41.93
N THR A 789 -26.49 -6.65 -41.18
CA THR A 789 -26.12 -6.91 -39.78
C THR A 789 -25.33 -8.20 -39.57
N GLY A 790 -25.38 -9.12 -40.53
CA GLY A 790 -24.89 -10.49 -40.40
C GLY A 790 -25.67 -11.33 -39.37
N ARG A 791 -26.86 -10.91 -38.96
CA ARG A 791 -27.63 -11.52 -37.86
C ARG A 791 -29.09 -11.77 -38.21
N PHE A 792 -29.68 -12.76 -37.54
CA PHE A 792 -31.11 -13.04 -37.69
C PHE A 792 -31.95 -12.23 -36.68
N PRO A 793 -33.09 -11.66 -37.10
CA PRO A 793 -34.12 -11.12 -36.19
C PRO A 793 -34.57 -12.13 -35.10
N ALA A 794 -35.12 -11.61 -34.01
CA ALA A 794 -35.52 -12.38 -32.83
C ALA A 794 -36.63 -13.42 -33.10
N ASP A 795 -37.54 -13.11 -34.02
CA ASP A 795 -38.79 -13.83 -34.29
C ASP A 795 -38.69 -14.89 -35.40
N VAL A 796 -37.46 -15.16 -35.87
CA VAL A 796 -37.21 -16.04 -37.01
C VAL A 796 -37.11 -17.49 -36.56
N ASN A 797 -37.78 -18.40 -37.27
CA ASN A 797 -37.64 -19.83 -37.02
C ASN A 797 -36.27 -20.32 -37.53
N LEU A 798 -35.40 -20.72 -36.61
CA LEU A 798 -34.04 -21.17 -36.88
C LEU A 798 -33.87 -22.71 -36.87
N ALA A 799 -34.95 -23.48 -36.78
CA ALA A 799 -34.89 -24.95 -36.69
C ALA A 799 -34.22 -25.64 -37.89
N LYS A 800 -34.07 -24.94 -39.03
CA LYS A 800 -33.38 -25.44 -40.23
C LYS A 800 -31.90 -25.05 -40.30
N VAL A 801 -31.42 -24.20 -39.41
CA VAL A 801 -30.03 -23.72 -39.39
C VAL A 801 -29.03 -24.88 -39.23
N PRO A 802 -29.25 -25.88 -38.33
CA PRO A 802 -28.35 -27.02 -38.22
C PRO A 802 -28.20 -27.81 -39.53
N GLU A 803 -29.31 -28.10 -40.20
CA GLU A 803 -29.31 -28.83 -41.48
C GLU A 803 -28.55 -28.05 -42.55
N PHE A 804 -28.69 -26.73 -42.59
CA PHE A 804 -27.99 -25.90 -43.56
C PHE A 804 -26.50 -25.82 -43.29
N MET A 805 -26.11 -25.60 -42.03
CA MET A 805 -24.72 -25.50 -41.62
C MET A 805 -23.97 -26.78 -41.98
N LEU A 806 -24.51 -27.95 -41.66
CA LEU A 806 -23.90 -29.24 -42.03
C LEU A 806 -23.74 -29.45 -43.55
N ASN A 807 -24.48 -28.71 -44.38
CA ASN A 807 -24.43 -28.80 -45.84
C ASN A 807 -23.75 -27.59 -46.50
N LEU A 808 -23.21 -26.65 -45.71
CA LEU A 808 -22.60 -25.43 -46.21
C LEU A 808 -21.24 -25.75 -46.87
N PRO A 809 -21.08 -25.55 -48.19
CA PRO A 809 -19.86 -25.96 -48.89
C PRO A 809 -18.63 -25.20 -48.39
N GLY A 810 -17.61 -25.93 -47.92
CA GLY A 810 -16.34 -25.35 -47.45
C GLY A 810 -16.32 -24.94 -45.97
N ALA A 811 -17.45 -25.05 -45.27
CA ALA A 811 -17.47 -24.92 -43.83
C ALA A 811 -17.08 -26.27 -43.21
N GLU A 812 -15.88 -26.35 -42.62
CA GLU A 812 -15.36 -27.55 -41.95
C GLU A 812 -16.06 -27.78 -40.58
N ILE A 813 -17.38 -27.72 -40.56
CA ILE A 813 -18.19 -27.74 -39.32
C ILE A 813 -18.06 -29.08 -38.58
N ASP A 814 -17.91 -30.18 -39.31
CA ASP A 814 -17.60 -31.49 -38.73
C ASP A 814 -16.28 -31.45 -37.92
N ASN A 815 -15.31 -30.60 -38.30
CA ASN A 815 -14.05 -30.45 -37.56
C ASN A 815 -14.25 -29.71 -36.23
N TYR A 816 -15.22 -28.80 -36.14
CA TYR A 816 -15.59 -28.15 -34.88
C TYR A 816 -16.19 -29.16 -33.90
N SER A 817 -17.27 -29.86 -34.30
CA SER A 817 -17.96 -30.81 -33.41
C SER A 817 -17.05 -31.96 -32.96
N THR A 818 -16.18 -32.44 -33.86
CA THR A 818 -15.18 -33.47 -33.54
C THR A 818 -14.21 -33.04 -32.43
N LEU A 819 -13.93 -31.75 -32.31
CA LEU A 819 -13.04 -31.21 -31.26
C LEU A 819 -13.81 -30.69 -30.04
N TYR A 820 -15.06 -30.29 -30.21
CA TYR A 820 -15.95 -29.81 -29.17
C TYR A 820 -16.45 -30.94 -28.26
N ASP A 821 -17.14 -31.95 -28.82
CA ASP A 821 -17.84 -32.97 -28.03
C ASP A 821 -16.92 -33.70 -27.03
N PRO A 822 -15.69 -34.13 -27.40
CA PRO A 822 -14.81 -34.83 -26.46
C PRO A 822 -14.35 -33.94 -25.30
N GLN A 823 -14.19 -32.64 -25.54
CA GLN A 823 -13.72 -31.69 -24.55
C GLN A 823 -14.86 -31.27 -23.62
N PHE A 824 -16.07 -31.11 -24.17
CA PHE A 824 -17.29 -30.90 -23.40
C PHE A 824 -17.51 -32.05 -22.40
N ASP A 825 -17.53 -33.29 -22.88
CA ASP A 825 -17.75 -34.44 -21.99
C ASP A 825 -16.63 -34.59 -20.96
N ARG A 826 -15.37 -34.42 -21.37
CA ARG A 826 -14.22 -34.47 -20.45
C ARG A 826 -14.36 -33.46 -19.32
N ALA A 827 -14.61 -32.19 -19.63
CA ALA A 827 -14.73 -31.13 -18.64
C ALA A 827 -15.95 -31.32 -17.74
N ARG A 828 -17.09 -31.73 -18.31
CA ARG A 828 -18.32 -31.97 -17.55
C ARG A 828 -18.15 -33.08 -16.52
N THR A 829 -17.52 -34.19 -16.91
CA THR A 829 -17.36 -35.37 -16.03
C THR A 829 -16.05 -35.39 -15.25
N ALA A 830 -15.22 -34.34 -15.36
CA ALA A 830 -13.92 -34.29 -14.70
C ALA A 830 -14.04 -34.51 -13.18
N THR A 831 -13.10 -35.28 -12.64
CA THR A 831 -12.96 -35.58 -11.21
C THR A 831 -11.54 -35.27 -10.74
N GLU A 832 -11.33 -35.21 -9.43
CA GLU A 832 -10.08 -34.76 -8.79
C GLU A 832 -8.83 -35.56 -9.19
N HIS A 833 -9.01 -36.76 -9.75
CA HIS A 833 -7.93 -37.47 -10.42
C HIS A 833 -7.52 -36.72 -11.68
N ARG A 834 -6.48 -35.87 -11.56
CA ARG A 834 -5.90 -35.00 -12.61
C ARG A 834 -5.92 -35.61 -14.01
N GLU A 835 -7.03 -35.42 -14.70
CA GLU A 835 -7.12 -35.61 -16.15
C GLU A 835 -6.68 -34.27 -16.77
N GLY A 836 -5.44 -34.23 -17.25
CA GLY A 836 -4.96 -33.09 -18.04
C GLY A 836 -5.83 -32.88 -19.28
N TRP A 837 -5.73 -31.67 -19.85
CA TRP A 837 -6.51 -31.24 -21.01
C TRP A 837 -6.37 -32.07 -22.28
#